data_AF-A0A1M6PBG2-F1
#
_entry.id   AF-A0A1M6PBG2-F1
#
_cell.length_a   1.000
_cell.length_b   1.000
_cell.length_c   1.000
_cell.angle_alpha   90.00
_cell.angle_beta   90.00
_cell.angle_gamma   90.00
#
_symmetry.space_group_name_H-M   'P 1'
#
loop_
_entity.id
_entity.type
_entity.pdbx_description
1 polymer ?
#
loop_
_entity_poly.entity_id
_entity_poly.type
_entity_poly.pdbx_seq_one_letter_code
_entity_poly.pdbx_strand_id
1 'polypeptide(L)'
;MPVLFNRLNSIYLRLIPAALISSALAQEKITYQDHVLPILENSCTNCHNPDKKKGGLDLSSYSAAMAGGSGGKIADAGDGASSRIFLTSTHSEEPFMPPKGEKLSKKETDLIRAWIDGGLLETKDSKAKKSDTPKISFSQVDTGKPDGPPPLPEHVLLEPVITPEHSTVVRDIASSPWAPLVAITSQRQVLLYNTDTLRLAGVLPFPQGQPDSLSFHPSGKFLTVGGGVPGKSGTTITYSITNGQPVMQIAKEYDSVISTSIRPDMKAIATGGPSRLIKIWQTATNSQEHSIKKHTDWVTALAYSPDGILLASADRNGGLWVWEAHSGNLLHTLRGHQDRVTALRWSADANFLASASEDGTLRFWDMRSGKEIKKLEAHKAGILDFDWARDGHILSVGRDHMIKLWTPDYKMVKQIEAKESLPTQATFSHDAKRFITSDYAGKLSVWDSKTHQVIASLSSIPAGIAQRLENIRSQVNKLPNTIQTTESKNKELSDKFKQLQTNCNQSKELIAKNNRKREELKKAIERHNHQVRELNETISKLDDERKQLLELRKNTRTALQDHRKQLSQSQKDCDQAKHKREQANNHISKLKADLEKLKEAAANEPDNSQLTEKIATKSEQLSKRESEFNELKTQEKSSYAKHDSLVKLTPKIEQSSKDTESKWQATVPSWEKLTNSRREINEALKQAHASLKTTQEIISKTQKALPNLEKQLEQTKTEQHKIVKELENTRAKQHKLQEHEAFLVSASINTDRLRAKNLLEDLTAKQIGLMNEFSEFSKSKQPDTQTLFTLRKQIDDMALSCQRAREEYLKLDQEYFSSLKN
;
A
#
# COMPACT_ATOMS: atom_id res chain seq x y z
N MET A 1 26.80 57.27 12.58
CA MET A 1 26.56 58.73 12.60
C MET A 1 25.41 59.04 11.66
N PRO A 2 24.54 60.01 12.00
CA PRO A 2 23.10 59.75 12.12
C PRO A 2 22.26 60.50 11.07
N VAL A 3 20.98 60.12 10.94
CA VAL A 3 19.76 60.96 10.97
C VAL A 3 18.60 60.08 10.51
N LEU A 4 17.70 59.73 11.44
CA LEU A 4 16.23 59.57 11.28
C LEU A 4 15.68 58.93 12.57
N PHE A 5 15.86 59.65 13.68
CA PHE A 5 15.13 59.49 14.93
C PHE A 5 14.31 60.77 15.07
N ASN A 6 12.99 60.71 14.81
CA ASN A 6 11.95 61.56 15.39
C ASN A 6 10.68 61.49 14.56
N ARG A 7 9.76 60.62 14.99
CA ARG A 7 8.30 60.83 14.98
C ARG A 7 7.69 59.55 15.50
N LEU A 8 7.40 59.52 16.80
CA LEU A 8 6.39 58.71 17.51
C LEU A 8 6.60 58.94 19.01
N ASN A 9 6.45 60.19 19.45
CA ASN A 9 6.39 60.57 20.86
C ASN A 9 5.24 61.58 21.01
N SER A 10 4.02 61.04 21.11
CA SER A 10 2.81 61.75 21.55
C SER A 10 1.63 60.80 21.33
N ILE A 11 1.37 59.95 22.33
CA ILE A 11 0.10 59.33 22.76
C ILE A 11 0.52 58.16 23.67
N TYR A 12 1.03 58.49 24.86
CA TYR A 12 1.16 57.59 25.99
C TYR A 12 1.07 58.45 27.25
N LEU A 13 -0.14 58.95 27.52
CA LEU A 13 -0.48 59.49 28.83
C LEU A 13 -1.96 59.17 29.06
N ARG A 14 -2.24 58.54 30.21
CA ARG A 14 -3.53 58.02 30.69
C ARG A 14 -3.86 56.60 30.22
N LEU A 15 -3.32 55.62 30.95
CA LEU A 15 -4.10 54.80 31.88
C LEU A 15 -3.09 54.04 32.74
N ILE A 16 -3.04 54.42 34.01
CA ILE A 16 -2.25 53.82 35.08
C ILE A 16 -2.62 52.33 35.13
N PRO A 17 -1.68 51.36 35.02
CA PRO A 17 -1.98 50.03 35.52
C PRO A 17 -2.03 50.20 37.03
N ALA A 18 -3.24 50.20 37.57
CA ALA A 18 -3.47 50.03 38.99
C ALA A 18 -2.71 48.78 39.40
N ALA A 19 -1.53 48.98 39.98
CA ALA A 19 -0.93 48.01 40.86
C ALA A 19 -2.01 47.70 41.89
N LEU A 20 -2.68 46.57 41.74
CA LEU A 20 -3.25 45.87 42.87
C LEU A 20 -2.06 45.42 43.72
N ILE A 21 -1.52 46.39 44.45
CA ILE A 21 -1.15 46.23 45.83
C ILE A 21 -2.40 45.61 46.45
N SER A 22 -2.47 44.27 46.44
CA SER A 22 -3.33 43.58 47.35
C SER A 22 -2.71 43.89 48.71
N SER A 23 -3.21 44.96 49.31
CA SER A 23 -3.16 45.12 50.75
C SER A 23 -3.71 43.82 51.30
N ALA A 24 -2.80 42.95 51.73
CA ALA A 24 -3.10 41.97 52.75
C ALA A 24 -3.42 42.80 54.01
N LEU A 25 -4.61 43.42 54.04
CA LEU A 25 -5.44 43.32 55.22
C LEU A 25 -5.48 41.83 55.47
N ALA A 26 -4.71 41.38 56.45
CA ALA A 26 -4.82 40.03 56.97
C ALA A 26 -6.31 39.84 57.22
N GLN A 27 -6.99 39.07 56.36
CA GLN A 27 -8.34 38.64 56.63
C GLN A 27 -8.29 38.06 58.03
N GLU A 28 -9.10 38.61 58.94
CA GLU A 28 -9.20 38.06 60.28
C GLU A 28 -9.50 36.57 60.11
N LYS A 29 -8.57 35.74 60.59
CA LYS A 29 -8.77 34.29 60.57
C LYS A 29 -10.02 34.02 61.40
N ILE A 30 -11.06 33.54 60.76
CA ILE A 30 -12.28 33.12 61.45
C ILE A 30 -11.93 31.84 62.20
N THR A 31 -12.03 31.88 63.52
CA THR A 31 -11.66 30.80 64.44
C THR A 31 -12.90 30.20 65.09
N TYR A 32 -12.80 28.95 65.49
CA TYR A 32 -13.88 28.28 66.21
C TYR A 32 -14.16 29.00 67.52
N GLN A 33 -13.12 29.32 68.29
CA GLN A 33 -13.27 29.88 69.63
C GLN A 33 -13.78 31.32 69.65
N ASP A 34 -13.30 32.19 68.75
CA ASP A 34 -13.66 33.61 68.80
C ASP A 34 -14.95 33.94 68.02
N HIS A 35 -15.27 33.16 66.97
CA HIS A 35 -16.32 33.53 66.00
C HIS A 35 -17.46 32.51 65.91
N VAL A 36 -17.19 31.21 65.98
CA VAL A 36 -18.20 30.16 65.77
C VAL A 36 -18.84 29.71 67.09
N LEU A 37 -18.03 29.51 68.14
CA LEU A 37 -18.49 29.08 69.45
C LEU A 37 -19.55 30.03 70.05
N PRO A 38 -19.44 31.37 69.96
CA PRO A 38 -20.50 32.26 70.45
C PRO A 38 -21.85 32.06 69.74
N ILE A 39 -21.83 31.74 68.44
CA ILE A 39 -23.05 31.45 67.67
C ILE A 39 -23.67 30.13 68.16
N LEU A 40 -22.83 29.13 68.39
CA LEU A 40 -23.25 27.81 68.88
C LEU A 40 -23.72 27.87 70.34
N GLU A 41 -23.12 28.70 71.18
CA GLU A 41 -23.54 28.91 72.57
C GLU A 41 -24.94 29.54 72.65
N ASN A 42 -25.25 30.45 71.74
CA ASN A 42 -26.56 31.09 71.70
C ASN A 42 -27.66 30.16 71.19
N SER A 43 -27.35 29.30 70.20
CA SER A 43 -28.37 28.59 69.42
C SER A 43 -28.39 27.08 69.61
N CYS A 44 -27.27 26.46 70.00
CA CYS A 44 -27.06 25.01 69.91
C CYS A 44 -26.72 24.33 71.24
N THR A 45 -25.95 24.97 72.13
CA THR A 45 -25.46 24.35 73.38
C THR A 45 -26.57 24.09 74.41
N ASN A 46 -27.77 24.66 74.25
CA ASN A 46 -28.93 24.30 75.07
C ASN A 46 -29.33 22.81 74.92
N CYS A 47 -29.03 22.20 73.78
CA CYS A 47 -29.34 20.80 73.46
C CYS A 47 -28.12 19.94 73.08
N HIS A 48 -26.96 20.56 72.84
CA HIS A 48 -25.69 19.93 72.42
C HIS A 48 -24.53 20.37 73.31
N ASN A 49 -24.57 19.93 74.56
CA ASN A 49 -23.53 20.19 75.56
C ASN A 49 -23.08 18.87 76.23
N PRO A 50 -22.04 18.88 77.08
CA PRO A 50 -21.52 17.66 77.69
C PRO A 50 -22.55 16.85 78.48
N ASP A 51 -23.53 17.51 79.11
CA ASP A 51 -24.57 16.89 79.93
C ASP A 51 -25.80 16.45 79.12
N LYS A 52 -26.06 17.11 78.00
CA LYS A 52 -27.19 16.90 77.09
C LYS A 52 -26.66 16.74 75.66
N LYS A 53 -26.37 15.50 75.27
CA LYS A 53 -25.87 15.13 73.94
C LYS A 53 -26.98 14.59 73.05
N LYS A 54 -27.98 15.41 72.68
CA LYS A 54 -29.01 14.96 71.73
C LYS A 54 -28.34 14.62 70.40
N GLY A 55 -28.67 13.45 69.83
CA GLY A 55 -27.99 12.94 68.63
C GLY A 55 -26.49 12.65 68.82
N GLY A 56 -26.05 12.42 70.06
CA GLY A 56 -24.64 12.12 70.39
C GLY A 56 -23.66 13.27 70.13
N LEU A 57 -24.16 14.47 69.82
CA LEU A 57 -23.36 15.62 69.40
C LEU A 57 -23.15 16.61 70.55
N ASP A 58 -21.91 17.07 70.71
CA ASP A 58 -21.49 18.08 71.67
C ASP A 58 -20.72 19.19 70.94
N LEU A 59 -21.20 20.43 71.06
CA LEU A 59 -20.69 21.60 70.34
C LEU A 59 -19.96 22.60 71.27
N SER A 60 -19.84 22.29 72.57
CA SER A 60 -19.24 23.24 73.52
C SER A 60 -17.71 23.34 73.41
N SER A 61 -17.07 22.46 72.65
CA SER A 61 -15.63 22.50 72.40
C SER A 61 -15.31 22.06 70.97
N TYR A 62 -14.20 22.56 70.42
CA TYR A 62 -13.78 22.22 69.06
C TYR A 62 -13.53 20.71 68.90
N SER A 63 -12.87 20.08 69.87
CA SER A 63 -12.59 18.64 69.84
C SER A 63 -13.86 17.80 69.83
N ALA A 64 -14.87 18.17 70.63
CA ALA A 64 -16.16 17.49 70.67
C ALA A 64 -16.97 17.72 69.39
N ALA A 65 -16.97 18.95 68.86
CA ALA A 65 -17.65 19.29 67.62
C ALA A 65 -17.07 18.50 66.43
N MET A 66 -15.74 18.39 66.35
CA MET A 66 -15.05 17.63 65.31
C MET A 66 -15.15 16.11 65.47
N ALA A 67 -15.40 15.60 66.70
CA ALA A 67 -15.68 14.19 66.93
C ALA A 67 -17.01 13.75 66.29
N GLY A 68 -17.93 14.69 66.05
CA GLY A 68 -19.22 14.44 65.42
C GLY A 68 -20.23 13.78 66.36
N GLY A 69 -21.43 13.51 65.83
CA GLY A 69 -22.51 12.85 66.56
C GLY A 69 -22.89 11.50 65.98
N SER A 70 -24.04 10.97 66.37
CA SER A 70 -24.61 9.75 65.79
C SER A 70 -24.93 9.87 64.29
N GLY A 71 -25.01 11.10 63.77
CA GLY A 71 -25.14 11.42 62.35
C GLY A 71 -23.81 11.57 61.60
N GLY A 72 -22.67 11.29 62.22
CA GLY A 72 -21.34 11.48 61.61
C GLY A 72 -20.76 12.87 61.83
N LYS A 73 -19.80 13.26 60.99
CA LYS A 73 -19.08 14.54 61.09
C LYS A 73 -19.99 15.72 60.76
N ILE A 74 -19.75 16.85 61.44
CA ILE A 74 -20.56 18.07 61.28
C ILE A 74 -20.07 18.98 60.15
N ALA A 75 -18.78 18.96 59.84
CA ALA A 75 -18.16 19.82 58.86
C ALA A 75 -16.89 19.21 58.28
N ASP A 76 -16.69 19.40 56.98
CA ASP A 76 -15.51 18.95 56.24
C ASP A 76 -14.72 20.17 55.74
N ALA A 77 -13.40 20.18 55.97
CA ALA A 77 -12.55 21.32 55.66
C ALA A 77 -12.56 21.65 54.16
N GLY A 78 -12.88 22.89 53.81
CA GLY A 78 -12.92 23.37 52.42
C GLY A 78 -14.24 23.14 51.68
N ASP A 79 -15.26 22.57 52.33
CA ASP A 79 -16.62 22.47 51.77
C ASP A 79 -17.69 22.93 52.78
N GLY A 80 -17.75 24.24 52.99
CA GLY A 80 -18.71 24.87 53.88
C GLY A 80 -20.15 24.83 53.37
N ALA A 81 -20.37 24.59 52.07
CA ALA A 81 -21.72 24.56 51.50
C ALA A 81 -22.41 23.21 51.67
N SER A 82 -21.67 22.09 51.61
CA SER A 82 -22.22 20.74 51.81
C SER A 82 -22.10 20.24 53.25
N SER A 83 -21.36 20.95 54.11
CA SER A 83 -21.20 20.59 55.51
C SER A 83 -22.53 20.56 56.26
N ARG A 84 -22.77 19.48 57.01
CA ARG A 84 -24.05 19.23 57.70
C ARG A 84 -24.45 20.38 58.63
N ILE A 85 -23.51 20.95 59.38
CA ILE A 85 -23.80 22.08 60.28
C ILE A 85 -24.35 23.30 59.53
N PHE A 86 -23.93 23.53 58.28
CA PHE A 86 -24.46 24.61 57.45
C PHE A 86 -25.84 24.25 56.87
N LEU A 87 -26.00 23.02 56.38
CA LEU A 87 -27.26 22.54 55.79
C LEU A 87 -28.40 22.45 56.81
N THR A 88 -28.13 21.93 58.01
CA THR A 88 -29.15 21.82 59.08
C THR A 88 -29.50 23.17 59.68
N SER A 89 -28.53 24.11 59.77
CA SER A 89 -28.73 25.47 60.28
C SER A 89 -29.48 26.40 59.33
N THR A 90 -29.43 26.10 58.03
CA THR A 90 -30.16 26.81 56.98
C THR A 90 -31.52 26.18 56.66
N HIS A 91 -31.88 25.07 57.34
CA HIS A 91 -33.05 24.23 57.06
C HIS A 91 -33.08 23.66 55.62
N SER A 92 -31.90 23.36 55.06
CA SER A 92 -31.75 22.75 53.74
C SER A 92 -31.83 21.21 53.79
N GLU A 93 -31.56 20.59 54.94
CA GLU A 93 -31.58 19.14 55.17
C GLU A 93 -32.16 18.82 56.55
N GLU A 94 -32.95 17.73 56.67
CA GLU A 94 -33.48 17.25 57.95
C GLU A 94 -32.43 16.41 58.72
N PRO A 95 -32.33 16.51 60.06
CA PRO A 95 -33.22 17.24 60.98
C PRO A 95 -32.96 18.76 61.02
N PHE A 96 -34.03 19.54 61.01
CA PHE A 96 -33.95 21.00 61.13
C PHE A 96 -33.51 21.42 62.53
N MET A 97 -32.53 22.31 62.59
CA MET A 97 -31.96 22.83 63.83
C MET A 97 -32.00 24.38 63.80
N PRO A 98 -32.67 25.04 64.76
CA PRO A 98 -33.36 24.47 65.94
C PRO A 98 -34.74 23.85 65.61
N PRO A 99 -35.15 22.71 66.24
CA PRO A 99 -36.39 21.99 65.89
C PRO A 99 -37.70 22.78 66.08
N LYS A 100 -37.66 23.83 66.90
CA LYS A 100 -38.75 24.77 67.17
C LYS A 100 -38.21 26.21 67.21
N GLY A 101 -37.42 26.61 66.22
CA GLY A 101 -36.84 27.95 66.11
C GLY A 101 -36.75 28.46 64.68
N GLU A 102 -36.45 29.75 64.54
CA GLU A 102 -36.11 30.35 63.25
C GLU A 102 -34.70 29.92 62.83
N LYS A 103 -34.47 29.87 61.51
CA LYS A 103 -33.14 29.58 60.94
C LYS A 103 -32.12 30.64 61.38
N LEU A 104 -30.86 30.24 61.49
CA LEU A 104 -29.76 31.16 61.79
C LEU A 104 -29.70 32.31 60.77
N SER A 105 -29.25 33.48 61.21
CA SER A 105 -29.18 34.64 60.33
C SER A 105 -28.16 34.40 59.21
N LYS A 106 -28.38 35.02 58.05
CA LYS A 106 -27.49 34.86 56.88
C LYS A 106 -26.02 35.19 57.23
N LYS A 107 -25.79 36.18 58.10
CA LYS A 107 -24.44 36.57 58.54
C LYS A 107 -23.77 35.47 59.37
N GLU A 108 -24.50 34.83 60.28
CA GLU A 108 -24.00 33.76 61.13
C GLU A 108 -23.73 32.49 60.32
N THR A 109 -24.61 32.16 59.36
CA THR A 109 -24.40 31.03 58.46
C THR A 109 -23.22 31.26 57.52
N ASP A 110 -23.02 32.49 57.03
CA ASP A 110 -21.88 32.85 56.19
C ASP A 110 -20.56 32.81 56.99
N LEU A 111 -20.58 33.16 58.28
CA LEU A 111 -19.44 33.03 59.20
C LEU A 111 -19.07 31.56 59.45
N ILE A 112 -20.06 30.70 59.71
CA ILE A 112 -19.84 29.25 59.86
C ILE A 112 -19.28 28.67 58.56
N ARG A 113 -19.85 29.04 57.41
CA ARG A 113 -19.34 28.62 56.10
C ARG A 113 -17.90 29.08 55.86
N ALA A 114 -17.60 30.34 56.12
CA ALA A 114 -16.27 30.90 55.92
C ALA A 114 -15.22 30.28 56.86
N TRP A 115 -15.61 29.86 58.07
CA TRP A 115 -14.77 29.08 58.97
C TRP A 115 -14.46 27.67 58.42
N ILE A 116 -15.46 27.00 57.85
CA ILE A 116 -15.30 25.67 57.25
C ILE A 116 -14.44 25.74 55.98
N ASP A 117 -14.72 26.70 55.10
CA ASP A 117 -13.95 26.98 53.89
C ASP A 117 -12.51 27.41 54.24
N GLY A 118 -12.32 28.10 55.38
CA GLY A 118 -11.04 28.49 55.95
C GLY A 118 -10.23 27.35 56.60
N GLY A 119 -10.73 26.11 56.56
CA GLY A 119 -10.00 24.92 56.99
C GLY A 119 -10.17 24.57 58.48
N LEU A 120 -11.33 24.89 59.08
CA LEU A 120 -11.73 24.48 60.43
C LEU A 120 -10.71 24.86 61.52
N LEU A 121 -10.33 26.13 61.58
CA LEU A 121 -9.36 26.67 62.54
C LEU A 121 -9.93 26.68 63.97
N GLU A 122 -9.23 26.10 64.95
CA GLU A 122 -9.63 26.16 66.37
C GLU A 122 -9.31 27.52 66.99
N THR A 123 -8.04 27.93 66.88
CA THR A 123 -7.48 29.21 67.37
C THR A 123 -6.68 29.93 66.27
N LYS A 124 -6.25 31.18 66.52
CA LYS A 124 -5.49 32.00 65.53
C LYS A 124 -4.16 31.38 65.10
N ASP A 125 -3.60 30.52 65.96
CA ASP A 125 -2.33 29.81 65.77
C ASP A 125 -2.51 28.39 65.20
N SER A 126 -3.75 27.93 65.04
CA SER A 126 -4.04 26.60 64.49
C SER A 126 -3.72 26.53 63.00
N LYS A 127 -3.24 25.38 62.54
CA LYS A 127 -3.02 25.12 61.10
C LYS A 127 -4.34 24.74 60.45
N ALA A 128 -4.69 25.43 59.36
CA ALA A 128 -5.85 25.09 58.55
C ALA A 128 -5.69 23.66 58.01
N LYS A 129 -6.73 22.83 58.18
CA LYS A 129 -6.77 21.50 57.59
C LYS A 129 -6.85 21.64 56.07
N LYS A 130 -5.95 20.97 55.34
CA LYS A 130 -6.00 20.92 53.87
C LYS A 130 -7.26 20.17 53.44
N SER A 131 -7.97 20.70 52.45
CA SER A 131 -9.08 19.99 51.82
C SER A 131 -8.53 18.82 50.99
N ASP A 132 -9.01 17.61 51.25
CA ASP A 132 -8.71 16.41 50.44
C ASP A 132 -9.59 16.36 49.17
N THR A 133 -10.22 17.48 48.80
CA THR A 133 -11.16 17.55 47.69
C THR A 133 -10.46 17.61 46.32
N PRO A 134 -10.89 16.80 45.33
CA PRO A 134 -10.32 16.83 43.99
C PRO A 134 -10.76 18.10 43.25
N LYS A 135 -9.88 18.61 42.38
CA LYS A 135 -10.04 19.88 41.65
C LYS A 135 -11.04 19.82 40.47
N ILE A 136 -12.02 18.91 40.50
CA ILE A 136 -13.01 18.74 39.42
C ILE A 136 -14.41 19.10 39.92
N SER A 137 -15.09 19.94 39.15
CA SER A 137 -16.54 20.14 39.28
C SER A 137 -17.29 18.94 38.70
N PHE A 138 -17.87 18.10 39.55
CA PHE A 138 -18.59 16.86 39.17
C PHE A 138 -19.99 17.06 38.55
N SER A 139 -20.34 18.29 38.17
CA SER A 139 -21.67 18.66 37.68
C SER A 139 -21.89 18.39 36.18
N GLN A 140 -20.84 18.12 35.40
CA GLN A 140 -20.90 17.90 33.94
C GLN A 140 -19.93 16.79 33.51
N VAL A 141 -20.19 15.54 33.92
CA VAL A 141 -19.43 14.38 33.43
C VAL A 141 -20.25 13.69 32.35
N ASP A 142 -19.83 13.82 31.09
CA ASP A 142 -20.45 13.08 29.98
C ASP A 142 -20.14 11.59 30.13
N THR A 143 -21.20 10.80 30.30
CA THR A 143 -21.13 9.32 30.38
C THR A 143 -21.15 8.66 29.00
N GLY A 144 -21.49 9.41 27.95
CA GLY A 144 -21.64 8.94 26.58
C GLY A 144 -20.40 9.11 25.69
N LYS A 145 -20.60 8.86 24.39
CA LYS A 145 -19.60 9.14 23.35
C LYS A 145 -19.26 10.64 23.37
N PRO A 146 -17.98 11.04 23.38
CA PRO A 146 -17.61 12.44 23.32
C PRO A 146 -18.07 13.11 22.02
N ASP A 147 -18.60 14.34 22.09
CA ASP A 147 -19.05 15.15 20.94
C ASP A 147 -17.91 15.73 20.08
N GLY A 148 -16.74 15.09 20.06
CA GLY A 148 -15.53 15.58 19.38
C GLY A 148 -14.60 14.46 18.91
N PRO A 149 -13.39 14.79 18.42
CA PRO A 149 -12.40 13.75 18.11
C PRO A 149 -12.14 12.89 19.35
N PRO A 150 -11.93 11.57 19.17
CA PRO A 150 -11.73 10.68 20.30
C PRO A 150 -10.50 11.11 21.11
N PRO A 151 -10.55 11.02 22.45
CA PRO A 151 -9.48 11.49 23.32
C PRO A 151 -8.20 10.67 23.08
N LEU A 152 -7.18 11.32 22.53
CA LEU A 152 -5.86 10.75 22.30
C LEU A 152 -4.81 11.46 23.17
N PRO A 153 -3.73 10.76 23.57
CA PRO A 153 -2.58 11.37 24.21
C PRO A 153 -1.91 12.39 23.27
N GLU A 154 -1.81 13.66 23.67
CA GLU A 154 -1.16 14.71 22.87
C GLU A 154 0.20 15.11 23.46
N HIS A 155 0.24 15.40 24.76
CA HIS A 155 1.42 15.95 25.44
C HIS A 155 1.92 15.05 26.57
N VAL A 156 1.72 13.74 26.41
CA VAL A 156 2.07 12.73 27.42
C VAL A 156 3.56 12.40 27.37
N LEU A 157 4.11 11.96 28.50
CA LEU A 157 5.48 11.44 28.58
C LEU A 157 5.59 10.19 27.70
N LEU A 158 6.60 10.10 26.83
CA LEU A 158 6.88 8.88 26.05
C LEU A 158 8.08 8.10 26.59
N GLU A 159 8.85 8.70 27.48
CA GLU A 159 9.99 8.06 28.08
C GLU A 159 9.53 7.05 29.14
N PRO A 160 10.01 5.79 29.07
CA PRO A 160 9.77 4.82 30.13
C PRO A 160 10.43 5.30 31.43
N VAL A 161 9.67 5.27 32.52
CA VAL A 161 10.16 5.64 33.86
C VAL A 161 11.17 4.61 34.35
N ILE A 162 10.92 3.33 34.02
CA ILE A 162 11.81 2.22 34.31
C ILE A 162 11.89 1.32 33.07
N THR A 163 13.10 0.86 32.77
CA THR A 163 13.39 -0.16 31.76
C THR A 163 13.97 -1.39 32.43
N PRO A 164 13.13 -2.35 32.87
CA PRO A 164 13.64 -3.57 33.50
C PRO A 164 14.40 -4.44 32.49
N GLU A 165 15.37 -5.22 32.99
CA GLU A 165 16.17 -6.15 32.16
C GLU A 165 15.34 -7.32 31.61
N HIS A 166 14.26 -7.68 32.31
CA HIS A 166 13.41 -8.82 31.96
C HIS A 166 11.93 -8.44 31.96
N SER A 167 11.19 -8.93 30.97
CA SER A 167 9.75 -8.75 30.87
C SER A 167 9.04 -9.58 31.93
N THR A 168 8.04 -8.96 32.55
CA THR A 168 7.11 -9.65 33.44
C THR A 168 5.76 -9.83 32.76
N VAL A 169 4.95 -10.73 33.31
CA VAL A 169 3.56 -10.92 32.89
C VAL A 169 2.82 -9.58 32.91
N VAL A 170 2.09 -9.31 31.83
CA VAL A 170 1.15 -8.18 31.79
C VAL A 170 -0.06 -8.58 32.64
N ARG A 171 -0.29 -7.86 33.73
CA ARG A 171 -1.37 -8.18 34.67
C ARG A 171 -2.74 -7.80 34.16
N ASP A 172 -2.84 -6.69 33.44
CA ASP A 172 -4.10 -6.24 32.85
C ASP A 172 -3.86 -5.48 31.55
N ILE A 173 -4.85 -5.54 30.67
CA ILE A 173 -4.91 -4.83 29.41
C ILE A 173 -6.32 -4.26 29.24
N ALA A 174 -6.40 -2.98 28.88
CA ALA A 174 -7.68 -2.35 28.65
C ALA A 174 -7.65 -1.55 27.35
N SER A 175 -8.74 -1.57 26.60
CA SER A 175 -8.90 -0.76 25.39
C SER A 175 -9.77 0.46 25.67
N SER A 176 -9.44 1.57 25.01
CA SER A 176 -10.30 2.75 25.05
C SER A 176 -11.60 2.45 24.32
N PRO A 177 -12.77 2.86 24.85
CA PRO A 177 -14.05 2.55 24.21
C PRO A 177 -14.29 3.26 22.87
N TRP A 178 -13.59 4.38 22.62
CA TRP A 178 -13.82 5.24 21.46
C TRP A 178 -12.55 5.55 20.66
N ALA A 179 -11.37 5.51 21.29
CA ALA A 179 -10.11 5.87 20.66
C ALA A 179 -9.30 4.63 20.27
N PRO A 180 -8.46 4.69 19.21
CA PRO A 180 -7.50 3.65 18.86
C PRO A 180 -6.35 3.58 19.88
N LEU A 181 -6.67 3.28 21.13
CA LEU A 181 -5.75 3.33 22.27
C LEU A 181 -5.95 2.10 23.16
N VAL A 182 -4.84 1.49 23.57
CA VAL A 182 -4.81 0.37 24.49
C VAL A 182 -3.80 0.65 25.60
N ALA A 183 -4.23 0.47 26.85
CA ALA A 183 -3.41 0.60 28.04
C ALA A 183 -2.95 -0.77 28.52
N ILE A 184 -1.69 -0.83 28.93
CA ILE A 184 -1.01 -2.07 29.31
C ILE A 184 -0.27 -1.83 30.62
N THR A 185 -0.44 -2.74 31.58
CA THR A 185 0.34 -2.70 32.83
C THR A 185 1.78 -3.11 32.58
N SER A 186 2.73 -2.31 33.07
CA SER A 186 4.16 -2.64 33.13
C SER A 186 4.68 -2.36 34.55
N GLN A 187 5.96 -2.61 34.81
CA GLN A 187 6.52 -2.44 36.16
C GLN A 187 6.54 -0.95 36.56
N ARG A 188 5.75 -0.58 37.58
CA ARG A 188 5.61 0.80 38.11
C ARG A 188 5.18 1.85 37.08
N GLN A 189 4.63 1.42 35.94
CA GLN A 189 4.16 2.31 34.89
C GLN A 189 3.07 1.64 34.05
N VAL A 190 2.25 2.44 33.40
CA VAL A 190 1.26 1.98 32.42
C VAL A 190 1.66 2.52 31.06
N LEU A 191 1.67 1.64 30.06
CA LEU A 191 2.04 1.98 28.69
C LEU A 191 0.78 2.12 27.86
N LEU A 192 0.69 3.21 27.10
CA LEU A 192 -0.40 3.49 26.17
C LEU A 192 0.10 3.26 24.75
N TYR A 193 -0.50 2.31 24.04
CA TYR A 193 -0.21 2.02 22.63
C TYR A 193 -1.36 2.46 21.75
N ASN A 194 -1.04 3.10 20.63
CA ASN A 194 -2.03 3.39 19.60
C ASN A 194 -2.25 2.13 18.75
N THR A 195 -3.50 1.66 18.65
CA THR A 195 -3.82 0.39 17.98
C THR A 195 -3.71 0.46 16.47
N ASP A 196 -3.81 1.64 15.85
CA ASP A 196 -3.77 1.81 14.39
C ASP A 196 -2.33 1.92 13.91
N THR A 197 -1.57 2.81 14.54
CA THR A 197 -0.15 3.05 14.22
C THR A 197 0.80 2.04 14.85
N LEU A 198 0.35 1.31 15.89
CA LEU A 198 1.12 0.33 16.65
C LEU A 198 2.34 0.95 17.37
N ARG A 199 2.27 2.26 17.65
CA ARG A 199 3.32 3.04 18.32
C ARG A 199 2.94 3.31 19.77
N LEU A 200 3.96 3.45 20.61
CA LEU A 200 3.80 3.97 21.97
C LEU A 200 3.30 5.42 21.88
N ALA A 201 2.12 5.67 22.42
CA ALA A 201 1.46 6.97 22.47
C ALA A 201 1.74 7.72 23.78
N GLY A 202 2.01 7.00 24.88
CA GLY A 202 2.34 7.61 26.16
C GLY A 202 2.71 6.59 27.23
N VAL A 203 3.31 7.09 28.31
CA VAL A 203 3.73 6.37 29.50
C VAL A 203 3.16 7.11 30.70
N LEU A 204 2.40 6.41 31.54
CA LEU A 204 1.83 6.95 32.78
C LEU A 204 2.63 6.38 33.96
N PRO A 205 3.31 7.22 34.75
CA PRO A 205 4.09 6.75 35.90
C PRO A 205 3.19 6.31 37.05
N PHE A 206 3.43 5.13 37.61
CA PHE A 206 2.74 4.59 38.79
C PHE A 206 3.75 4.25 39.89
N PRO A 207 4.25 5.24 40.66
CA PRO A 207 5.35 5.04 41.60
C PRO A 207 4.96 4.20 42.84
N GLN A 208 3.67 3.98 43.07
CA GLN A 208 3.12 3.40 44.31
C GLN A 208 3.19 1.87 44.37
N GLY A 209 3.81 1.23 43.38
CA GLY A 209 3.99 -0.22 43.33
C GLY A 209 3.75 -0.77 41.94
N GLN A 210 3.24 -1.98 41.85
CA GLN A 210 2.90 -2.59 40.56
C GLN A 210 1.42 -2.30 40.24
N PRO A 211 1.10 -1.84 39.01
CA PRO A 211 -0.27 -1.74 38.57
C PRO A 211 -0.82 -3.16 38.32
N ASP A 212 -1.97 -3.45 38.92
CA ASP A 212 -2.64 -4.75 38.86
C ASP A 212 -3.92 -4.70 38.01
N SER A 213 -4.64 -3.56 37.99
CA SER A 213 -5.89 -3.39 37.25
C SER A 213 -6.00 -2.04 36.53
N LEU A 214 -6.69 -2.05 35.39
CA LEU A 214 -6.94 -0.91 34.51
C LEU A 214 -8.43 -0.82 34.21
N SER A 215 -8.99 0.39 34.33
CA SER A 215 -10.38 0.66 33.98
C SER A 215 -10.47 1.98 33.22
N PHE A 216 -10.85 1.93 31.94
CA PHE A 216 -11.22 3.14 31.21
C PHE A 216 -12.58 3.65 31.69
N HIS A 217 -12.70 4.97 31.80
CA HIS A 217 -14.00 5.61 31.93
C HIS A 217 -14.79 5.48 30.62
N PRO A 218 -16.15 5.37 30.63
CA PRO A 218 -16.95 5.28 29.42
C PRO A 218 -16.74 6.41 28.39
N SER A 219 -16.36 7.62 28.82
CA SER A 219 -16.02 8.71 27.90
C SER A 219 -14.67 8.53 27.20
N GLY A 220 -13.83 7.62 27.67
CA GLY A 220 -12.47 7.39 27.17
C GLY A 220 -11.46 8.49 27.51
N LYS A 221 -11.85 9.54 28.27
CA LYS A 221 -10.96 10.66 28.67
C LYS A 221 -10.08 10.33 29.88
N PHE A 222 -10.55 9.41 30.72
CA PHE A 222 -9.88 9.03 31.98
C PHE A 222 -9.55 7.54 32.02
N LEU A 223 -8.43 7.22 32.64
CA LEU A 223 -7.98 5.86 32.92
C LEU A 223 -7.69 5.73 34.42
N THR A 224 -8.39 4.84 35.09
CA THR A 224 -8.14 4.49 36.49
C THR A 224 -7.22 3.27 36.54
N VAL A 225 -6.16 3.40 37.34
CA VAL A 225 -5.15 2.37 37.55
C VAL A 225 -5.18 1.99 39.03
N GLY A 226 -5.39 0.71 39.32
CA GLY A 226 -5.35 0.13 40.64
C GLY A 226 -4.09 -0.70 40.80
N GLY A 227 -3.43 -0.60 41.95
CA GLY A 227 -2.26 -1.42 42.22
C GLY A 227 -1.61 -1.09 43.53
N GLY A 228 -0.42 -1.62 43.74
CA GLY A 228 0.32 -1.40 44.98
C GLY A 228 1.49 -2.33 45.19
N VAL A 229 1.91 -2.41 46.45
CA VAL A 229 2.86 -3.40 46.94
C VAL A 229 2.08 -4.39 47.80
N PRO A 230 2.01 -5.67 47.39
CA PRO A 230 1.31 -6.70 48.15
C PRO A 230 1.75 -6.72 49.61
N GLY A 231 0.78 -6.75 50.53
CA GLY A 231 0.97 -6.75 51.97
C GLY A 231 1.47 -5.45 52.61
N LYS A 232 1.63 -4.36 51.83
CA LYS A 232 2.16 -3.08 52.33
C LYS A 232 1.27 -1.89 52.03
N SER A 233 0.85 -1.73 50.78
CA SER A 233 0.08 -0.55 50.37
C SER A 233 -0.64 -0.79 49.05
N GLY A 234 -1.89 -0.36 48.96
CA GLY A 234 -2.65 -0.27 47.72
C GLY A 234 -3.20 1.13 47.52
N THR A 235 -3.27 1.56 46.27
CA THR A 235 -3.88 2.83 45.88
C THR A 235 -4.45 2.75 44.48
N THR A 236 -5.42 3.62 44.21
CA THR A 236 -5.91 3.89 42.86
C THR A 236 -5.50 5.28 42.42
N ILE A 237 -5.08 5.42 41.17
CA ILE A 237 -4.78 6.70 40.54
C ILE A 237 -5.58 6.80 39.25
N THR A 238 -6.34 7.89 39.09
CA THR A 238 -7.04 8.19 37.85
C THR A 238 -6.26 9.23 37.07
N TYR A 239 -5.89 8.91 35.83
CA TYR A 239 -5.15 9.77 34.92
C TYR A 239 -6.07 10.36 33.87
N SER A 240 -5.81 11.60 33.46
CA SER A 240 -6.35 12.14 32.21
C SER A 240 -5.49 11.65 31.05
N ILE A 241 -6.11 11.06 30.02
CA ILE A 241 -5.40 10.46 28.89
C ILE A 241 -4.78 11.51 27.97
N THR A 242 -5.42 12.68 27.83
CA THR A 242 -4.94 13.74 26.93
C THR A 242 -3.62 14.35 27.43
N ASN A 243 -3.53 14.55 28.75
CA ASN A 243 -2.43 15.26 29.40
C ASN A 243 -1.46 14.32 30.14
N GLY A 244 -1.88 13.08 30.40
CA GLY A 244 -1.10 12.07 31.13
C GLY A 244 -0.92 12.35 32.62
N GLN A 245 -1.58 13.39 33.14
CA GLN A 245 -1.43 13.82 34.54
C GLN A 245 -2.42 13.08 35.45
N PRO A 246 -2.00 12.76 36.70
CA PRO A 246 -2.90 12.20 37.70
C PRO A 246 -3.91 13.28 38.11
N VAL A 247 -5.20 12.93 38.01
CA VAL A 247 -6.34 13.78 38.36
C VAL A 247 -6.68 13.62 39.84
N MET A 248 -6.72 12.37 40.30
CA MET A 248 -7.05 12.01 41.68
C MET A 248 -6.35 10.72 42.08
N GLN A 249 -5.94 10.66 43.35
CA GLN A 249 -5.39 9.47 43.99
C GLN A 249 -6.28 9.10 45.17
N ILE A 250 -6.90 7.93 45.12
CA ILE A 250 -7.96 7.50 46.03
C ILE A 250 -7.66 6.09 46.54
N ALA A 251 -8.28 5.73 47.67
CA ALA A 251 -8.24 4.40 48.29
C ALA A 251 -6.86 4.02 48.85
N LYS A 252 -6.51 4.56 50.02
CA LYS A 252 -5.30 4.13 50.74
C LYS A 252 -5.56 2.81 51.46
N GLU A 253 -5.17 1.71 50.84
CA GLU A 253 -5.31 0.37 51.38
C GLU A 253 -3.99 -0.16 51.96
N TYR A 254 -4.08 -1.11 52.89
CA TYR A 254 -2.93 -1.77 53.52
C TYR A 254 -2.37 -2.93 52.70
N ASP A 255 -3.06 -3.32 51.63
CA ASP A 255 -2.68 -4.38 50.70
C ASP A 255 -2.93 -3.90 49.26
N SER A 256 -2.38 -4.58 48.26
CA SER A 256 -2.53 -4.17 46.86
C SER A 256 -3.98 -4.28 46.38
N VAL A 257 -4.38 -3.31 45.56
CA VAL A 257 -5.71 -3.29 44.93
C VAL A 257 -5.66 -4.15 43.68
N ILE A 258 -6.22 -5.35 43.74
CA ILE A 258 -6.24 -6.32 42.63
C ILE A 258 -7.22 -5.88 41.55
N SER A 259 -8.40 -5.41 41.95
CA SER A 259 -9.44 -4.96 41.03
C SER A 259 -9.93 -3.58 41.40
N THR A 260 -10.08 -2.73 40.39
CA THR A 260 -10.61 -1.37 40.53
C THR A 260 -11.59 -1.09 39.41
N SER A 261 -12.61 -0.29 39.70
CA SER A 261 -13.51 0.24 38.68
C SER A 261 -13.99 1.61 39.09
N ILE A 262 -14.13 2.51 38.12
CA ILE A 262 -14.63 3.86 38.33
C ILE A 262 -16.08 3.97 37.90
N ARG A 263 -16.90 4.63 38.73
CA ARG A 263 -18.29 4.89 38.38
C ARG A 263 -18.35 5.93 37.25
N PRO A 264 -19.24 5.79 36.25
CA PRO A 264 -19.35 6.73 35.12
C PRO A 264 -19.62 8.19 35.51
N ASP A 265 -20.12 8.45 36.71
CA ASP A 265 -20.31 9.83 37.20
C ASP A 265 -19.03 10.45 37.80
N MET A 266 -17.92 9.71 37.83
CA MET A 266 -16.65 10.07 38.49
C MET A 266 -16.76 10.33 40.00
N LYS A 267 -17.90 10.03 40.65
CA LYS A 267 -18.11 10.34 42.07
C LYS A 267 -17.71 9.21 43.01
N ALA A 268 -17.59 7.99 42.51
CA ALA A 268 -17.17 6.83 43.30
C ALA A 268 -16.18 5.91 42.56
N ILE A 269 -15.28 5.29 43.32
CA ILE A 269 -14.38 4.23 42.86
C ILE A 269 -14.59 3.00 43.74
N ALA A 270 -14.76 1.84 43.13
CA ALA A 270 -14.82 0.57 43.84
C ALA A 270 -13.46 -0.12 43.81
N THR A 271 -13.01 -0.62 44.95
CA THR A 271 -11.77 -1.37 45.09
C THR A 271 -12.02 -2.74 45.70
N GLY A 272 -11.23 -3.71 45.23
CA GLY A 272 -11.28 -5.10 45.65
C GLY A 272 -9.88 -5.70 45.65
N GLY A 273 -9.64 -6.60 46.60
CA GLY A 273 -8.32 -7.20 46.77
C GLY A 273 -8.30 -8.36 47.76
N PRO A 274 -7.12 -8.64 48.34
CA PRO A 274 -6.93 -9.75 49.27
C PRO A 274 -7.73 -9.62 50.56
N SER A 275 -8.16 -8.41 50.91
CA SER A 275 -8.96 -8.11 52.10
C SER A 275 -10.36 -8.74 52.07
N ARG A 276 -10.81 -9.28 50.92
CA ARG A 276 -12.13 -9.90 50.71
C ARG A 276 -13.30 -8.91 50.89
N LEU A 277 -12.99 -7.63 50.95
CA LEU A 277 -13.95 -6.54 51.07
C LEU A 277 -14.08 -5.86 49.72
N ILE A 278 -15.28 -5.43 49.41
CA ILE A 278 -15.51 -4.41 48.39
C ILE A 278 -15.58 -3.09 49.14
N LYS A 279 -14.71 -2.14 48.78
CA LYS A 279 -14.75 -0.79 49.34
C LYS A 279 -15.17 0.19 48.26
N ILE A 280 -16.16 1.00 48.55
CA ILE A 280 -16.58 2.10 47.66
C ILE A 280 -16.06 3.39 48.27
N TRP A 281 -15.32 4.14 47.49
CA TRP A 281 -14.67 5.38 47.90
C TRP A 281 -15.31 6.54 47.17
N GLN A 282 -15.75 7.54 47.92
CA GLN A 282 -16.22 8.79 47.34
C GLN A 282 -15.04 9.62 46.86
N THR A 283 -15.08 10.06 45.60
CA THR A 283 -13.95 10.77 44.99
C THR A 283 -13.80 12.19 45.53
N ALA A 284 -14.91 12.86 45.85
CA ALA A 284 -14.93 14.24 46.32
C ALA A 284 -14.24 14.44 47.69
N THR A 285 -14.32 13.47 48.59
CA THR A 285 -13.83 13.59 49.98
C THR A 285 -12.71 12.60 50.29
N ASN A 286 -12.38 11.72 49.35
CA ASN A 286 -11.50 10.56 49.55
C ASN A 286 -11.89 9.71 50.77
N SER A 287 -13.18 9.71 51.15
CA SER A 287 -13.71 8.92 52.26
C SER A 287 -14.29 7.61 51.76
N GLN A 288 -14.16 6.56 52.57
CA GLN A 288 -14.84 5.30 52.33
C GLN A 288 -16.34 5.47 52.58
N GLU A 289 -17.15 5.30 51.54
CA GLU A 289 -18.61 5.36 51.60
C GLU A 289 -19.19 4.03 52.09
N HIS A 290 -18.79 2.92 51.45
CA HIS A 290 -19.27 1.58 51.79
C HIS A 290 -18.12 0.60 51.98
N SER A 291 -18.29 -0.35 52.89
CA SER A 291 -17.39 -1.51 53.06
C SER A 291 -18.23 -2.77 53.18
N ILE A 292 -18.22 -3.58 52.12
CA ILE A 292 -19.12 -4.70 51.95
C ILE A 292 -18.33 -6.00 52.17
N LYS A 293 -18.66 -6.71 53.25
CA LYS A 293 -18.08 -8.01 53.60
C LYS A 293 -19.02 -9.15 53.20
N LYS A 294 -18.90 -9.63 51.96
CA LYS A 294 -19.71 -10.75 51.44
C LYS A 294 -18.89 -11.87 50.80
N HIS A 295 -17.82 -11.50 50.11
CA HIS A 295 -16.91 -12.44 49.44
C HIS A 295 -16.23 -13.35 50.44
N THR A 296 -16.04 -14.62 50.06
CA THR A 296 -15.43 -15.64 50.93
C THR A 296 -13.91 -15.71 50.75
N ASP A 297 -13.42 -15.23 49.61
CA ASP A 297 -12.01 -15.13 49.26
C ASP A 297 -11.70 -13.79 48.57
N TRP A 298 -10.50 -13.66 48.00
CA TRP A 298 -10.02 -12.44 47.34
C TRP A 298 -10.98 -11.97 46.25
N VAL A 299 -11.27 -10.67 46.24
CA VAL A 299 -12.09 -10.05 45.20
C VAL A 299 -11.21 -9.86 43.96
N THR A 300 -11.43 -10.71 42.95
CA THR A 300 -10.57 -10.82 41.77
C THR A 300 -11.03 -9.93 40.63
N ALA A 301 -12.32 -9.60 40.55
CA ALA A 301 -12.87 -8.76 39.50
C ALA A 301 -13.97 -7.83 40.03
N LEU A 302 -13.95 -6.58 39.56
CA LEU A 302 -14.94 -5.55 39.83
C LEU A 302 -15.24 -4.79 38.54
N ALA A 303 -16.50 -4.50 38.28
CA ALA A 303 -16.89 -3.69 37.12
C ALA A 303 -18.19 -2.93 37.41
N TYR A 304 -18.14 -1.59 37.30
CA TYR A 304 -19.36 -0.79 37.22
C TYR A 304 -20.05 -1.00 35.87
N SER A 305 -21.38 -0.97 35.88
CA SER A 305 -22.17 -0.94 34.66
C SER A 305 -21.96 0.39 33.90
N PRO A 306 -22.09 0.41 32.57
CA PRO A 306 -21.90 1.63 31.76
C PRO A 306 -22.85 2.78 32.13
N ASP A 307 -24.02 2.49 32.68
CA ASP A 307 -24.99 3.47 33.21
C ASP A 307 -24.65 3.96 34.62
N GLY A 308 -23.73 3.29 35.33
CA GLY A 308 -23.30 3.62 36.69
C GLY A 308 -24.27 3.22 37.79
N ILE A 309 -25.34 2.49 37.48
CA ILE A 309 -26.38 2.11 38.43
C ILE A 309 -25.97 0.85 39.23
N LEU A 310 -25.26 -0.08 38.58
CA LEU A 310 -24.91 -1.38 39.14
C LEU A 310 -23.39 -1.54 39.29
N LEU A 311 -22.99 -2.32 40.29
CA LEU A 311 -21.62 -2.77 40.49
C LEU A 311 -21.60 -4.29 40.54
N ALA A 312 -20.87 -4.93 39.64
CA ALA A 312 -20.61 -6.37 39.69
C ALA A 312 -19.28 -6.65 40.40
N SER A 313 -19.26 -7.70 41.22
CA SER A 313 -18.08 -8.12 41.97
C SER A 313 -17.96 -9.63 42.02
N ALA A 314 -16.74 -10.15 41.88
CA ALA A 314 -16.48 -11.58 41.91
C ALA A 314 -15.26 -11.97 42.77
N ASP A 315 -15.29 -13.16 43.35
CA ASP A 315 -14.16 -13.74 44.11
C ASP A 315 -13.47 -14.94 43.44
N ARG A 316 -12.37 -15.32 44.09
CA ARG A 316 -11.56 -16.49 43.77
C ARG A 316 -12.29 -17.83 44.00
N ASN A 317 -13.41 -17.88 44.70
CA ASN A 317 -14.17 -19.12 44.95
C ASN A 317 -15.41 -19.26 44.05
N GLY A 318 -15.57 -18.41 43.02
CA GLY A 318 -16.72 -18.47 42.11
C GLY A 318 -17.93 -17.66 42.58
N GLY A 319 -17.82 -16.96 43.71
CA GLY A 319 -18.85 -16.07 44.20
C GLY A 319 -18.99 -14.82 43.32
N LEU A 320 -20.21 -14.57 42.84
CA LEU A 320 -20.53 -13.45 41.97
C LEU A 320 -21.78 -12.73 42.48
N TRP A 321 -21.65 -11.43 42.72
CA TRP A 321 -22.71 -10.58 43.27
C TRP A 321 -22.83 -9.27 42.49
N VAL A 322 -24.06 -8.78 42.37
CA VAL A 322 -24.38 -7.49 41.77
C VAL A 322 -25.04 -6.61 42.81
N TRP A 323 -24.54 -5.39 42.93
CA TRP A 323 -24.93 -4.40 43.93
C TRP A 323 -25.51 -3.18 43.24
N GLU A 324 -26.42 -2.48 43.92
CA GLU A 324 -26.78 -1.12 43.54
C GLU A 324 -25.64 -0.18 43.94
N ALA A 325 -25.10 0.56 42.97
CA ALA A 325 -23.87 1.35 43.09
C ALA A 325 -23.97 2.52 44.09
N HIS A 326 -25.17 3.03 44.34
CA HIS A 326 -25.41 4.20 45.21
C HIS A 326 -25.68 3.78 46.66
N SER A 327 -26.51 2.77 46.85
CA SER A 327 -26.91 2.31 48.19
C SER A 327 -25.96 1.26 48.78
N GLY A 328 -25.18 0.58 47.93
CA GLY A 328 -24.41 -0.59 48.33
C GLY A 328 -25.27 -1.83 48.60
N ASN A 329 -26.58 -1.78 48.29
CA ASN A 329 -27.49 -2.90 48.52
C ASN A 329 -27.26 -4.05 47.54
N LEU A 330 -27.41 -5.28 48.01
CA LEU A 330 -27.33 -6.46 47.17
C LEU A 330 -28.57 -6.55 46.27
N LEU A 331 -28.38 -6.55 44.96
CA LEU A 331 -29.45 -6.74 43.98
C LEU A 331 -29.58 -8.21 43.57
N HIS A 332 -28.51 -8.81 43.05
CA HIS A 332 -28.52 -10.19 42.54
C HIS A 332 -27.37 -11.02 43.10
N THR A 333 -27.66 -12.30 43.34
CA THR A 333 -26.64 -13.33 43.61
C THR A 333 -26.57 -14.28 42.42
N LEU A 334 -25.50 -14.19 41.63
CA LEU A 334 -25.35 -14.92 40.38
C LEU A 334 -24.59 -16.23 40.63
N ARG A 335 -25.33 -17.30 40.97
CA ARG A 335 -24.74 -18.60 41.33
C ARG A 335 -24.49 -19.44 40.10
N GLY A 336 -23.28 -20.00 39.98
CA GLY A 336 -23.00 -20.96 38.92
C GLY A 336 -21.54 -21.35 38.80
N HIS A 337 -20.63 -20.39 38.92
CA HIS A 337 -19.19 -20.65 38.83
C HIS A 337 -18.70 -21.52 40.00
N GLN A 338 -17.79 -22.43 39.69
CA GLN A 338 -17.25 -23.41 40.66
C GLN A 338 -15.78 -23.14 41.03
N ASP A 339 -15.16 -22.16 40.40
CA ASP A 339 -13.77 -21.77 40.61
C ASP A 339 -13.61 -20.26 40.38
N ARG A 340 -12.40 -19.74 40.59
CA ARG A 340 -12.02 -18.33 40.45
C ARG A 340 -12.65 -17.67 39.25
N VAL A 341 -13.42 -16.61 39.49
CA VAL A 341 -13.86 -15.70 38.43
C VAL A 341 -12.68 -14.81 38.05
N THR A 342 -12.29 -14.83 36.78
CA THR A 342 -11.08 -14.15 36.29
C THR A 342 -11.36 -12.77 35.73
N ALA A 343 -12.53 -12.57 35.12
CA ALA A 343 -12.92 -11.27 34.57
C ALA A 343 -14.45 -11.08 34.58
N LEU A 344 -14.85 -9.81 34.52
CA LEU A 344 -16.23 -9.35 34.36
C LEU A 344 -16.29 -8.29 33.27
N ARG A 345 -17.27 -8.40 32.37
CA ARG A 345 -17.51 -7.44 31.29
C ARG A 345 -19.01 -7.17 31.16
N TRP A 346 -19.36 -5.90 31.10
CA TRP A 346 -20.73 -5.45 30.86
C TRP A 346 -21.02 -5.32 29.37
N SER A 347 -22.24 -5.64 28.97
CA SER A 347 -22.75 -5.21 27.66
C SER A 347 -22.84 -3.68 27.62
N ALA A 348 -22.69 -3.10 26.43
CA ALA A 348 -22.70 -1.65 26.24
C ALA A 348 -24.02 -0.98 26.67
N ASP A 349 -25.11 -1.74 26.70
CA ASP A 349 -26.45 -1.32 27.13
C ASP A 349 -26.73 -1.57 28.62
N ALA A 350 -25.74 -2.05 29.40
CA ALA A 350 -25.85 -2.40 30.82
C ALA A 350 -26.87 -3.51 31.18
N ASN A 351 -27.59 -4.08 30.20
CA ASN A 351 -28.63 -5.08 30.47
C ASN A 351 -28.07 -6.48 30.80
N PHE A 352 -26.87 -6.77 30.28
CA PHE A 352 -26.23 -8.07 30.45
C PHE A 352 -24.84 -7.96 31.08
N LEU A 353 -24.53 -8.92 31.93
CA LEU A 353 -23.21 -9.13 32.50
C LEU A 353 -22.63 -10.45 31.97
N ALA A 354 -21.38 -10.42 31.54
CA ALA A 354 -20.61 -11.62 31.22
C ALA A 354 -19.55 -11.87 32.31
N SER A 355 -19.36 -13.14 32.67
CA SER A 355 -18.35 -13.59 33.62
C SER A 355 -17.55 -14.77 33.08
N ALA A 356 -16.23 -14.76 33.31
CA ALA A 356 -15.32 -15.83 32.98
C ALA A 356 -14.70 -16.45 34.23
N SER A 357 -14.43 -17.75 34.20
CA SER A 357 -13.86 -18.46 35.35
C SER A 357 -12.81 -19.50 34.96
N GLU A 358 -11.93 -19.81 35.92
CA GLU A 358 -11.01 -20.96 35.86
C GLU A 358 -11.77 -22.30 35.83
N ASP A 359 -13.09 -22.32 36.06
CA ASP A 359 -13.95 -23.50 35.82
C ASP A 359 -14.14 -23.84 34.32
N GLY A 360 -13.59 -23.00 33.44
CA GLY A 360 -13.59 -23.20 32.00
C GLY A 360 -14.79 -22.62 31.28
N THR A 361 -15.70 -21.96 32.00
CA THR A 361 -16.98 -21.49 31.47
C THR A 361 -17.06 -19.98 31.36
N LEU A 362 -17.67 -19.50 30.26
CA LEU A 362 -18.20 -18.14 30.15
C LEU A 362 -19.69 -18.19 30.45
N ARG A 363 -20.19 -17.31 31.31
CA ARG A 363 -21.60 -17.20 31.65
C ARG A 363 -22.11 -15.79 31.37
N PHE A 364 -23.33 -15.73 30.87
CA PHE A 364 -24.02 -14.49 30.55
C PHE A 364 -25.29 -14.41 31.39
N TRP A 365 -25.52 -13.24 31.97
CA TRP A 365 -26.54 -12.99 32.97
C TRP A 365 -27.41 -11.82 32.53
N ASP A 366 -28.73 -11.97 32.64
CA ASP A 366 -29.69 -10.88 32.43
C ASP A 366 -29.89 -10.13 33.74
N MET A 367 -29.59 -8.83 33.77
CA MET A 367 -29.70 -8.01 34.99
C MET A 367 -31.14 -7.67 35.37
N ARG A 368 -32.10 -7.80 34.45
CA ARG A 368 -33.51 -7.60 34.79
C ARG A 368 -34.04 -8.74 35.64
N SER A 369 -33.65 -9.97 35.32
CA SER A 369 -34.12 -11.18 35.99
C SER A 369 -33.15 -11.77 37.01
N GLY A 370 -31.85 -11.41 36.94
CA GLY A 370 -30.78 -12.02 37.73
C GLY A 370 -30.48 -13.46 37.32
N LYS A 371 -30.94 -13.91 36.16
CA LYS A 371 -30.82 -15.31 35.70
C LYS A 371 -29.72 -15.48 34.66
N GLU A 372 -29.14 -16.67 34.64
CA GLU A 372 -28.23 -17.10 33.58
C GLU A 372 -29.02 -17.29 32.27
N ILE A 373 -28.61 -16.58 31.22
CA ILE A 373 -29.19 -16.72 29.88
C ILE A 373 -28.39 -17.68 29.00
N LYS A 374 -27.08 -17.79 29.24
CA LYS A 374 -26.19 -18.64 28.44
C LYS A 374 -24.95 -19.05 29.22
N LYS A 375 -24.55 -20.30 29.02
CA LYS A 375 -23.25 -20.87 29.43
C LYS A 375 -22.50 -21.37 28.21
N LEU A 376 -21.22 -21.02 28.11
CA LEU A 376 -20.29 -21.54 27.10
C LEU A 376 -19.15 -22.27 27.78
N GLU A 377 -18.90 -23.50 27.37
CA GLU A 377 -17.74 -24.28 27.80
C GLU A 377 -16.54 -23.90 26.92
N ALA A 378 -15.97 -22.74 27.22
CA ALA A 378 -15.00 -22.10 26.37
C ALA A 378 -13.63 -22.80 26.44
N HIS A 379 -13.11 -23.13 27.62
CA HIS A 379 -11.76 -23.70 27.76
C HIS A 379 -11.74 -24.83 28.78
N LYS A 380 -11.20 -26.00 28.45
CA LYS A 380 -11.22 -27.16 29.38
C LYS A 380 -10.29 -26.98 30.59
N ALA A 381 -9.23 -26.19 30.45
CA ALA A 381 -8.23 -25.97 31.50
C ALA A 381 -8.46 -24.69 32.31
N GLY A 382 -9.58 -24.00 32.09
CA GLY A 382 -9.89 -22.72 32.73
C GLY A 382 -9.59 -21.50 31.87
N ILE A 383 -10.37 -20.44 32.07
CA ILE A 383 -10.26 -19.16 31.34
C ILE A 383 -9.42 -18.20 32.16
N LEU A 384 -8.39 -17.60 31.53
CA LEU A 384 -7.52 -16.62 32.17
C LEU A 384 -8.06 -15.20 32.04
N ASP A 385 -8.60 -14.86 30.88
CA ASP A 385 -9.23 -13.56 30.61
C ASP A 385 -10.19 -13.67 29.41
N PHE A 386 -11.08 -12.69 29.29
CA PHE A 386 -11.93 -12.53 28.12
C PHE A 386 -12.30 -11.06 27.91
N ASP A 387 -12.65 -10.75 26.66
CA ASP A 387 -13.20 -9.45 26.30
C ASP A 387 -14.49 -9.58 25.50
N TRP A 388 -15.37 -8.61 25.71
CA TRP A 388 -16.65 -8.51 25.03
C TRP A 388 -16.69 -7.21 24.24
N ALA A 389 -16.52 -7.33 22.93
CA ALA A 389 -16.56 -6.19 22.04
C ALA A 389 -17.97 -5.58 21.98
N ARG A 390 -18.02 -4.27 21.68
CA ARG A 390 -19.27 -3.51 21.55
C ARG A 390 -20.16 -3.97 20.38
N ASP A 391 -19.58 -4.64 19.39
CA ASP A 391 -20.31 -5.26 18.30
C ASP A 391 -20.90 -6.64 18.68
N GLY A 392 -20.64 -7.09 19.91
CA GLY A 392 -21.11 -8.35 20.48
C GLY A 392 -20.15 -9.53 20.31
N HIS A 393 -19.04 -9.38 19.58
CA HIS A 393 -18.04 -10.45 19.48
C HIS A 393 -17.34 -10.70 20.81
N ILE A 394 -16.99 -11.95 21.07
CA ILE A 394 -16.33 -12.35 22.32
C ILE A 394 -14.98 -12.95 21.98
N LEU A 395 -13.98 -12.64 22.81
CA LEU A 395 -12.63 -13.17 22.74
C LEU A 395 -12.31 -13.79 24.09
N SER A 396 -11.84 -15.03 24.11
CA SER A 396 -11.44 -15.70 25.35
C SER A 396 -10.07 -16.35 25.23
N VAL A 397 -9.31 -16.31 26.32
CA VAL A 397 -8.00 -16.97 26.43
C VAL A 397 -7.98 -17.90 27.61
N GLY A 398 -7.39 -19.09 27.43
CA GLY A 398 -7.41 -20.14 28.44
C GLY A 398 -6.03 -20.73 28.74
N ARG A 399 -5.96 -21.46 29.86
CA ARG A 399 -4.77 -22.24 30.23
C ARG A 399 -4.48 -23.41 29.30
N ASP A 400 -5.38 -23.70 28.37
CA ASP A 400 -5.22 -24.71 27.32
C ASP A 400 -4.35 -24.21 26.16
N HIS A 401 -3.67 -23.05 26.31
CA HIS A 401 -2.91 -22.38 25.26
C HIS A 401 -3.74 -21.95 24.05
N MET A 402 -5.07 -21.85 24.21
CA MET A 402 -5.95 -21.49 23.12
C MET A 402 -6.49 -20.08 23.28
N ILE A 403 -6.57 -19.38 22.15
CA ILE A 403 -7.33 -18.15 21.97
C ILE A 403 -8.57 -18.52 21.15
N LYS A 404 -9.76 -18.20 21.65
CA LYS A 404 -11.04 -18.51 20.99
C LYS A 404 -11.83 -17.24 20.71
N LEU A 405 -12.36 -17.16 19.50
CA LEU A 405 -13.22 -16.09 19.02
C LEU A 405 -14.63 -16.59 18.83
N TRP A 406 -15.61 -15.81 19.27
CA TRP A 406 -17.02 -16.16 19.25
C TRP A 406 -17.86 -15.05 18.62
N THR A 407 -18.92 -15.43 17.91
CA THR A 407 -19.91 -14.49 17.40
C THR A 407 -20.85 -14.00 18.52
N PRO A 408 -21.60 -12.91 18.28
CA PRO A 408 -22.67 -12.48 19.18
C PRO A 408 -23.72 -13.57 19.47
N ASP A 409 -23.92 -14.52 18.54
CA ASP A 409 -24.81 -15.69 18.72
C ASP A 409 -24.19 -16.81 19.58
N TYR A 410 -23.06 -16.54 20.23
CA TYR A 410 -22.31 -17.47 21.07
C TYR A 410 -21.75 -18.70 20.34
N LYS A 411 -21.52 -18.61 19.03
CA LYS A 411 -20.91 -19.67 18.24
C LYS A 411 -19.42 -19.40 18.08
N MET A 412 -18.61 -20.44 18.25
CA MET A 412 -17.15 -20.35 18.05
C MET A 412 -16.84 -20.17 16.55
N VAL A 413 -16.13 -19.09 16.22
CA VAL A 413 -15.68 -18.78 14.85
C VAL A 413 -14.34 -19.43 14.58
N LYS A 414 -13.39 -19.22 15.49
CA LYS A 414 -12.00 -19.61 15.32
C LYS A 414 -11.37 -19.94 16.65
N GLN A 415 -10.45 -20.89 16.60
CA GLN A 415 -9.59 -21.28 17.70
C GLN A 415 -8.14 -21.23 17.20
N ILE A 416 -7.26 -20.56 17.95
CA ILE A 416 -5.86 -20.29 17.60
C ILE A 416 -4.99 -20.81 18.75
N GLU A 417 -3.92 -21.55 18.43
CA GLU A 417 -2.99 -22.11 19.42
C GLU A 417 -1.81 -21.14 19.63
N ALA A 418 -1.60 -20.71 20.88
CA ALA A 418 -0.46 -19.91 21.31
C ALA A 418 0.72 -20.83 21.65
N LYS A 419 1.56 -21.11 20.65
CA LYS A 419 2.67 -22.09 20.75
C LYS A 419 3.85 -21.63 21.62
N GLU A 420 4.10 -20.33 21.69
CA GLU A 420 5.29 -19.81 22.39
C GLU A 420 5.13 -19.84 23.91
N SER A 421 3.97 -19.43 24.41
CA SER A 421 3.71 -19.25 25.83
C SER A 421 2.21 -19.26 26.13
N LEU A 422 1.86 -19.29 27.42
CA LEU A 422 0.48 -19.19 27.88
C LEU A 422 -0.07 -17.78 27.61
N PRO A 423 -1.21 -17.64 26.91
CA PRO A 423 -1.86 -16.34 26.76
C PRO A 423 -2.50 -15.94 28.08
N THR A 424 -2.19 -14.74 28.58
CA THR A 424 -2.60 -14.27 29.91
C THR A 424 -3.76 -13.29 29.89
N GLN A 425 -3.76 -12.33 28.96
CA GLN A 425 -4.79 -11.29 28.85
C GLN A 425 -5.19 -11.10 27.38
N ALA A 426 -6.41 -10.63 27.14
CA ALA A 426 -6.93 -10.43 25.80
C ALA A 426 -7.92 -9.26 25.72
N THR A 427 -7.79 -8.40 24.71
CA THR A 427 -8.77 -7.33 24.45
C THR A 427 -8.92 -7.02 22.97
N PHE A 428 -10.11 -6.61 22.57
CA PHE A 428 -10.36 -6.03 21.25
C PHE A 428 -9.88 -4.57 21.17
N SER A 429 -9.59 -4.12 19.96
CA SER A 429 -9.51 -2.69 19.67
C SER A 429 -10.89 -2.03 19.78
N HIS A 430 -10.93 -0.71 19.94
CA HIS A 430 -12.16 0.09 20.00
C HIS A 430 -13.17 -0.19 18.86
N ASP A 431 -12.69 -0.62 17.70
CA ASP A 431 -13.47 -0.92 16.49
C ASP A 431 -13.63 -2.44 16.22
N ALA A 432 -13.12 -3.29 17.11
CA ALA A 432 -13.07 -4.75 16.99
C ALA A 432 -12.40 -5.30 15.71
N LYS A 433 -11.71 -4.46 14.92
CA LYS A 433 -10.97 -4.91 13.72
C LYS A 433 -9.68 -5.63 14.10
N ARG A 434 -9.13 -5.34 15.27
CA ARG A 434 -7.92 -5.98 15.80
C ARG A 434 -8.23 -6.51 17.18
N PHE A 435 -7.46 -7.50 17.60
CA PHE A 435 -7.43 -7.92 18.99
C PHE A 435 -5.99 -8.12 19.43
N ILE A 436 -5.74 -7.93 20.72
CA ILE A 436 -4.41 -7.96 21.33
C ILE A 436 -4.43 -9.03 22.39
N THR A 437 -3.42 -9.88 22.34
CA THR A 437 -3.19 -10.91 23.37
C THR A 437 -1.84 -10.66 24.03
N SER A 438 -1.77 -10.86 25.34
CA SER A 438 -0.50 -10.89 26.07
C SER A 438 -0.14 -12.33 26.41
N ASP A 439 1.15 -12.60 26.46
CA ASP A 439 1.70 -13.89 26.85
C ASP A 439 2.31 -13.82 28.26
N TYR A 440 2.51 -14.97 28.90
CA TYR A 440 3.18 -15.08 30.20
C TYR A 440 4.63 -14.56 30.18
N ALA A 441 5.28 -14.59 29.01
CA ALA A 441 6.58 -13.96 28.80
C ALA A 441 6.52 -12.41 28.76
N GLY A 442 5.34 -11.81 28.78
CA GLY A 442 5.14 -10.35 28.67
C GLY A 442 5.22 -9.82 27.23
N LYS A 443 5.18 -10.70 26.22
CA LYS A 443 5.08 -10.31 24.81
C LYS A 443 3.62 -10.04 24.46
N LEU A 444 3.36 -9.02 23.65
CA LEU A 444 2.02 -8.68 23.20
C LEU A 444 1.92 -8.91 21.70
N SER A 445 0.92 -9.67 21.27
CA SER A 445 0.68 -9.99 19.87
C SER A 445 -0.58 -9.27 19.40
N VAL A 446 -0.47 -8.50 18.33
CA VAL A 446 -1.59 -7.78 17.72
C VAL A 446 -2.07 -8.57 16.52
N TRP A 447 -3.33 -8.97 16.54
CA TRP A 447 -3.96 -9.82 15.54
C TRP A 447 -4.97 -9.03 14.74
N ASP A 448 -5.10 -9.37 13.46
CA ASP A 448 -6.23 -8.93 12.65
C ASP A 448 -7.44 -9.84 12.91
N SER A 449 -8.59 -9.24 13.22
CA SER A 449 -9.84 -9.96 13.48
C SER A 449 -10.38 -10.69 12.24
N LYS A 450 -10.08 -10.19 11.03
CA LYS A 450 -10.56 -10.82 9.78
C LYS A 450 -9.65 -11.95 9.30
N THR A 451 -8.36 -11.66 9.15
CA THR A 451 -7.39 -12.65 8.62
C THR A 451 -6.89 -13.60 9.70
N HIS A 452 -7.06 -13.28 10.99
CA HIS A 452 -6.56 -14.05 12.13
C HIS A 452 -5.03 -14.23 12.11
N GLN A 453 -4.32 -13.31 11.46
CA GLN A 453 -2.85 -13.29 11.39
C GLN A 453 -2.29 -12.21 12.31
N VAL A 454 -1.09 -12.47 12.83
CA VAL A 454 -0.35 -11.50 13.64
C VAL A 454 0.15 -10.37 12.73
N ILE A 455 -0.27 -9.15 13.01
CA ILE A 455 0.15 -7.93 12.30
C ILE A 455 1.51 -7.48 12.84
N ALA A 456 1.65 -7.45 14.16
CA ALA A 456 2.84 -6.96 14.85
C ALA A 456 2.93 -7.50 16.28
N SER A 457 4.10 -7.31 16.89
CA SER A 457 4.29 -7.52 18.32
C SER A 457 4.60 -6.19 19.01
N LEU A 458 3.97 -5.95 20.16
CA LEU A 458 4.25 -4.82 21.03
C LEU A 458 5.13 -5.28 22.20
N SER A 459 6.00 -4.39 22.67
CA SER A 459 6.88 -4.66 23.82
C SER A 459 6.22 -4.18 25.10
N SER A 460 6.31 -4.96 26.18
CA SER A 460 5.97 -4.52 27.54
C SER A 460 7.10 -3.71 28.21
N ILE A 461 8.28 -3.68 27.57
CA ILE A 461 9.46 -2.91 27.96
C ILE A 461 9.94 -2.09 26.77
N PRO A 462 9.36 -0.90 26.53
CA PRO A 462 9.86 -0.03 25.48
C PRO A 462 11.26 0.48 25.86
N ALA A 463 12.17 0.50 24.90
CA ALA A 463 13.47 1.14 25.06
C ALA A 463 13.33 2.66 25.20
N GLY A 464 14.33 3.31 25.80
CA GLY A 464 14.40 4.76 25.91
C GLY A 464 14.36 5.47 24.55
N ILE A 465 13.93 6.73 24.53
CA ILE A 465 13.74 7.50 23.29
C ILE A 465 15.05 7.58 22.49
N ALA A 466 16.20 7.77 23.15
CA ALA A 466 17.51 7.84 22.50
C ALA A 466 17.86 6.55 21.74
N GLN A 467 17.68 5.37 22.36
CA GLN A 467 17.93 4.08 21.71
C GLN A 467 16.95 3.83 20.56
N ARG A 468 15.68 4.23 20.72
CA ARG A 468 14.67 4.12 19.65
C ARG A 468 15.03 5.01 18.45
N LEU A 469 15.48 6.24 18.70
CA LEU A 469 15.96 7.16 17.67
C LEU A 469 17.19 6.59 16.94
N GLU A 470 18.15 6.03 17.67
CA GLU A 470 19.32 5.39 17.06
C GLU A 470 18.93 4.21 16.16
N ASN A 471 18.03 3.35 16.64
CA ASN A 471 17.50 2.24 15.86
C ASN A 471 16.80 2.72 14.59
N ILE A 472 15.96 3.75 14.66
CA ILE A 472 15.27 4.30 13.49
C ILE A 472 16.23 4.97 12.53
N ARG A 473 17.16 5.80 13.02
CA ARG A 473 18.21 6.43 12.21
C ARG A 473 19.05 5.40 11.48
N SER A 474 19.40 4.29 12.14
CA SER A 474 20.12 3.18 11.50
C SER A 474 19.32 2.56 10.34
N GLN A 475 17.99 2.48 10.46
CA GLN A 475 17.11 1.97 9.41
C GLN A 475 16.94 2.99 8.28
N VAL A 476 16.73 4.27 8.63
CA VAL A 476 16.60 5.38 7.67
C VAL A 476 17.89 5.53 6.87
N ASN A 477 19.07 5.40 7.46
CA ASN A 477 20.36 5.51 6.76
C ASN A 477 20.62 4.36 5.77
N LYS A 478 20.03 3.17 5.99
CA LYS A 478 20.17 2.02 5.08
C LYS A 478 19.30 2.14 3.82
N LEU A 479 18.14 2.79 3.94
CA LEU A 479 17.12 2.83 2.88
C LEU A 479 17.53 3.62 1.62
N PRO A 480 18.23 4.78 1.68
CA PRO A 480 18.70 5.50 0.51
C PRO A 480 19.55 4.65 -0.42
N ASN A 481 20.48 3.85 0.13
CA ASN A 481 21.31 2.94 -0.65
C ASN A 481 20.45 1.88 -1.34
N THR A 482 19.49 1.27 -0.63
CA THR A 482 18.56 0.32 -1.22
C THR A 482 17.73 0.95 -2.35
N ILE A 483 17.17 2.14 -2.12
CA ILE A 483 16.39 2.88 -3.13
C ILE A 483 17.24 3.17 -4.36
N GLN A 484 18.45 3.68 -4.19
CA GLN A 484 19.36 3.96 -5.30
C GLN A 484 19.70 2.69 -6.10
N THR A 485 19.92 1.57 -5.44
CA THR A 485 20.18 0.28 -6.12
C THR A 485 18.96 -0.27 -6.85
N THR A 486 17.75 -0.05 -6.33
CA THR A 486 16.51 -0.48 -6.98
C THR A 486 16.15 0.46 -8.14
N GLU A 487 16.42 1.76 -8.00
CA GLU A 487 16.28 2.76 -9.07
C GLU A 487 17.20 2.49 -10.25
N SER A 488 18.47 2.14 -10.00
CA SER A 488 19.41 1.80 -11.07
C SER A 488 18.96 0.55 -11.83
N LYS A 489 18.50 -0.50 -11.12
CA LYS A 489 17.90 -1.69 -11.73
C LYS A 489 16.65 -1.37 -12.54
N ASN A 490 15.77 -0.51 -12.04
CA ASN A 490 14.57 -0.08 -12.77
C ASN A 490 14.93 0.69 -14.04
N LYS A 491 15.97 1.55 -13.98
CA LYS A 491 16.48 2.26 -15.16
C LYS A 491 17.04 1.30 -16.20
N GLU A 492 17.87 0.35 -15.80
CA GLU A 492 18.46 -0.65 -16.69
C GLU A 492 17.37 -1.50 -17.38
N LEU A 493 16.36 -1.94 -16.64
CA LEU A 493 15.22 -2.68 -17.22
C LEU A 493 14.36 -1.81 -18.14
N SER A 494 14.15 -0.54 -17.80
CA SER A 494 13.42 0.41 -18.65
C SER A 494 14.14 0.64 -19.99
N ASP A 495 15.46 0.75 -19.97
CA ASP A 495 16.28 0.90 -21.18
C ASP A 495 16.27 -0.40 -22.02
N LYS A 496 16.39 -1.57 -21.38
CA LYS A 496 16.22 -2.88 -22.04
C LYS A 496 14.83 -3.03 -22.66
N PHE A 497 13.77 -2.62 -21.95
CA PHE A 497 12.40 -2.66 -22.45
C PHE A 497 12.23 -1.79 -23.70
N LYS A 498 12.74 -0.56 -23.68
CA LYS A 498 12.72 0.33 -24.85
C LYS A 498 13.45 -0.28 -26.04
N GLN A 499 14.64 -0.87 -25.80
CA GLN A 499 15.43 -1.50 -26.86
C GLN A 499 14.71 -2.72 -27.46
N LEU A 500 14.09 -3.57 -26.63
CA LEU A 500 13.31 -4.71 -27.10
C LEU A 500 12.06 -4.25 -27.88
N GLN A 501 11.39 -3.18 -27.42
CA GLN A 501 10.25 -2.60 -28.11
C GLN A 501 10.65 -2.06 -29.50
N THR A 502 11.79 -1.36 -29.60
CA THR A 502 12.32 -0.91 -30.90
C THR A 502 12.65 -2.08 -31.83
N ASN A 503 13.28 -3.14 -31.31
CA ASN A 503 13.64 -4.32 -32.10
C ASN A 503 12.39 -5.08 -32.60
N CYS A 504 11.36 -5.17 -31.78
CA CYS A 504 10.08 -5.79 -32.14
C CYS A 504 9.37 -5.00 -33.25
N ASN A 505 9.33 -3.67 -33.12
CA ASN A 505 8.75 -2.79 -34.14
C ASN A 505 9.50 -2.87 -35.48
N GLN A 506 10.84 -2.83 -35.45
CA GLN A 506 11.68 -3.00 -36.64
C GLN A 506 11.47 -4.36 -37.32
N SER A 507 11.35 -5.44 -36.53
CA SER A 507 11.09 -6.78 -37.06
C SER A 507 9.71 -6.87 -37.75
N LYS A 508 8.68 -6.27 -37.15
CA LYS A 508 7.32 -6.18 -37.74
C LYS A 508 7.33 -5.38 -39.04
N GLU A 509 8.03 -4.26 -39.07
CA GLU A 509 8.17 -3.43 -40.26
C GLU A 509 8.93 -4.15 -41.38
N LEU A 510 10.01 -4.87 -41.04
CA LEU A 510 10.78 -5.66 -42.01
C LEU A 510 9.95 -6.80 -42.62
N ILE A 511 9.11 -7.47 -41.81
CA ILE A 511 8.16 -8.48 -42.29
C ILE A 511 7.15 -7.83 -43.24
N ALA A 512 6.57 -6.68 -42.88
CA ALA A 512 5.61 -5.97 -43.73
C ALA A 512 6.21 -5.56 -45.08
N LYS A 513 7.43 -4.99 -45.06
CA LYS A 513 8.16 -4.58 -46.28
C LYS A 513 8.48 -5.77 -47.19
N ASN A 514 8.98 -6.87 -46.63
CA ASN A 514 9.30 -8.06 -47.41
C ASN A 514 8.05 -8.79 -47.92
N ASN A 515 6.94 -8.76 -47.18
CA ASN A 515 5.66 -9.30 -47.67
C ASN A 515 5.13 -8.53 -48.88
N ARG A 516 5.23 -7.19 -48.88
CA ARG A 516 4.91 -6.37 -50.07
C ARG A 516 5.77 -6.74 -51.26
N LYS A 517 7.10 -6.81 -51.06
CA LYS A 517 8.05 -7.22 -52.11
C LYS A 517 7.78 -8.64 -52.63
N ARG A 518 7.43 -9.58 -51.76
CA ARG A 518 7.06 -10.95 -52.13
C ARG A 518 5.84 -10.96 -53.06
N GLU A 519 4.84 -10.15 -52.76
CA GLU A 519 3.61 -10.08 -53.55
C GLU A 519 3.82 -9.41 -54.92
N GLU A 520 4.65 -8.37 -54.97
CA GLU A 520 5.10 -7.76 -56.22
C GLU A 520 5.88 -8.75 -57.10
N LEU A 521 6.80 -9.51 -56.51
CA LEU A 521 7.57 -10.53 -57.22
C LEU A 521 6.69 -11.66 -57.75
N LYS A 522 5.68 -12.13 -56.98
CA LYS A 522 4.72 -13.13 -57.47
C LYS A 522 3.94 -12.61 -58.69
N LYS A 523 3.41 -11.39 -58.61
CA LYS A 523 2.71 -10.75 -59.74
C LYS A 523 3.61 -10.61 -60.96
N ALA A 524 4.89 -10.26 -60.76
CA ALA A 524 5.87 -10.18 -61.85
C ALA A 524 6.13 -11.55 -62.49
N ILE A 525 6.28 -12.60 -61.68
CA ILE A 525 6.46 -13.99 -62.16
C ILE A 525 5.24 -14.45 -62.97
N GLU A 526 4.03 -14.19 -62.50
CA GLU A 526 2.80 -14.52 -63.23
C GLU A 526 2.72 -13.82 -64.59
N ARG A 527 3.06 -12.52 -64.64
CA ARG A 527 3.13 -11.75 -65.90
C ARG A 527 4.16 -12.33 -66.85
N HIS A 528 5.37 -12.61 -66.40
CA HIS A 528 6.41 -13.17 -67.26
C HIS A 528 6.06 -14.60 -67.73
N ASN A 529 5.46 -15.43 -66.88
CA ASN A 529 4.98 -16.76 -67.29
C ASN A 529 3.85 -16.69 -68.33
N HIS A 530 2.99 -15.67 -68.27
CA HIS A 530 2.01 -15.41 -69.32
C HIS A 530 2.69 -15.04 -70.64
N GLN A 531 3.61 -14.07 -70.61
CA GLN A 531 4.36 -13.64 -71.79
C GLN A 531 5.15 -14.79 -72.43
N VAL A 532 5.77 -15.66 -71.63
CA VAL A 532 6.49 -16.84 -72.16
C VAL A 532 5.54 -17.82 -72.83
N ARG A 533 4.31 -18.01 -72.32
CA ARG A 533 3.30 -18.88 -72.97
C ARG A 533 2.89 -18.33 -74.33
N GLU A 534 2.55 -17.05 -74.41
CA GLU A 534 2.19 -16.38 -75.67
C GLU A 534 3.35 -16.43 -76.69
N LEU A 535 4.58 -16.19 -76.23
CA LEU A 535 5.77 -16.29 -77.07
C LEU A 535 6.03 -17.72 -77.54
N ASN A 536 5.84 -18.73 -76.69
CA ASN A 536 6.02 -20.13 -77.10
C ASN A 536 5.03 -20.55 -78.19
N GLU A 537 3.77 -20.14 -78.09
CA GLU A 537 2.76 -20.44 -79.11
C GLU A 537 3.08 -19.79 -80.45
N THR A 538 3.49 -18.52 -80.43
CA THR A 538 3.86 -17.77 -81.64
C THR A 538 5.16 -18.27 -82.27
N ILE A 539 6.18 -18.57 -81.46
CA ILE A 539 7.44 -19.15 -81.91
C ILE A 539 7.21 -20.54 -82.52
N SER A 540 6.35 -21.38 -81.94
CA SER A 540 6.05 -22.71 -82.49
C SER A 540 5.45 -22.63 -83.88
N LYS A 541 4.44 -21.76 -84.08
CA LYS A 541 3.80 -21.55 -85.38
C LYS A 541 4.82 -21.07 -86.43
N LEU A 542 5.64 -20.09 -86.08
CA LEU A 542 6.68 -19.55 -86.96
C LEU A 542 7.82 -20.55 -87.24
N ASP A 543 8.15 -21.43 -86.28
CA ASP A 543 9.15 -22.48 -86.47
C ASP A 543 8.67 -23.56 -87.44
N ASP A 544 7.39 -23.94 -87.36
CA ASP A 544 6.78 -24.87 -88.31
C ASP A 544 6.74 -24.27 -89.73
N GLU A 545 6.33 -23.01 -89.87
CA GLU A 545 6.37 -22.26 -91.13
C GLU A 545 7.81 -22.16 -91.68
N ARG A 546 8.79 -21.87 -90.81
CA ARG A 546 10.20 -21.82 -91.19
C ARG A 546 10.70 -23.18 -91.68
N LYS A 547 10.37 -24.29 -91.02
CA LYS A 547 10.78 -25.64 -91.47
C LYS A 547 10.20 -25.97 -92.84
N GLN A 548 8.92 -25.70 -93.05
CA GLN A 548 8.26 -25.91 -94.35
C GLN A 548 8.90 -25.05 -95.46
N LEU A 549 9.19 -23.77 -95.17
CA LEU A 549 9.86 -22.88 -96.11
C LEU A 549 11.31 -23.30 -96.39
N LEU A 550 12.03 -23.84 -95.40
CA LEU A 550 13.40 -24.33 -95.60
C LEU A 550 13.44 -25.51 -96.58
N GLU A 551 12.50 -26.45 -96.41
CA GLU A 551 12.38 -27.62 -97.28
C GLU A 551 11.96 -27.20 -98.70
N LEU A 552 10.97 -26.32 -98.81
CA LEU A 552 10.54 -25.77 -100.08
C LEU A 552 11.66 -25.01 -100.80
N ARG A 553 12.45 -24.22 -100.06
CA ARG A 553 13.60 -23.47 -100.59
C ARG A 553 14.72 -24.39 -101.09
N LYS A 554 15.00 -25.50 -100.40
CA LYS A 554 15.96 -26.51 -100.88
C LYS A 554 15.48 -27.10 -102.20
N ASN A 555 14.21 -27.48 -102.27
CA ASN A 555 13.61 -28.11 -103.45
C ASN A 555 13.53 -27.16 -104.66
N THR A 556 13.18 -25.88 -104.47
CA THR A 556 13.14 -24.90 -105.58
C THR A 556 14.55 -24.53 -106.05
N ARG A 557 15.54 -24.50 -105.15
CA ARG A 557 16.94 -24.22 -105.50
C ARG A 557 17.58 -25.37 -106.29
N THR A 558 17.34 -26.62 -105.92
CA THR A 558 17.80 -27.78 -106.69
C THR A 558 17.12 -27.83 -108.05
N ALA A 559 15.80 -27.63 -108.10
CA ALA A 559 15.05 -27.56 -109.35
C ALA A 559 15.56 -26.46 -110.31
N LEU A 560 15.93 -25.28 -109.79
CA LEU A 560 16.55 -24.21 -110.59
C LEU A 560 17.93 -24.60 -111.14
N GLN A 561 18.76 -25.23 -110.32
CA GLN A 561 20.09 -25.67 -110.75
C GLN A 561 20.00 -26.73 -111.84
N ASP A 562 19.09 -27.69 -111.70
CA ASP A 562 18.89 -28.74 -112.68
C ASP A 562 18.26 -28.22 -113.97
N HIS A 563 17.30 -27.28 -113.89
CA HIS A 563 16.75 -26.59 -115.07
C HIS A 563 17.83 -25.80 -115.83
N ARG A 564 18.72 -25.10 -115.11
CA ARG A 564 19.85 -24.38 -115.74
C ARG A 564 20.84 -25.32 -116.42
N LYS A 565 21.12 -26.49 -115.83
CA LYS A 565 21.96 -27.52 -116.46
C LYS A 565 21.31 -28.07 -117.73
N GLN A 566 20.02 -28.37 -117.70
CA GLN A 566 19.25 -28.85 -118.85
C GLN A 566 19.22 -27.81 -119.99
N LEU A 567 19.05 -26.52 -119.66
CA LEU A 567 19.09 -25.43 -120.63
C LEU A 567 20.46 -25.32 -121.30
N SER A 568 21.55 -25.37 -120.52
CA SER A 568 22.92 -25.33 -121.03
C SER A 568 23.26 -26.53 -121.91
N GLN A 569 22.81 -27.73 -121.52
CA GLN A 569 23.02 -28.93 -122.32
C GLN A 569 22.23 -28.87 -123.63
N SER A 570 20.97 -28.47 -123.59
CA SER A 570 20.12 -28.31 -124.78
C SER A 570 20.68 -27.29 -125.77
N GLN A 571 21.30 -26.21 -125.29
CA GLN A 571 22.01 -25.23 -126.14
C GLN A 571 23.20 -25.89 -126.85
N LYS A 572 24.04 -26.63 -126.12
CA LYS A 572 25.18 -27.37 -126.70
C LYS A 572 24.73 -28.39 -127.75
N ASP A 573 23.61 -29.07 -127.51
CA ASP A 573 23.05 -30.06 -128.45
C ASP A 573 22.54 -29.39 -129.75
N CYS A 574 21.99 -28.17 -129.66
CA CYS A 574 21.62 -27.37 -130.85
C CYS A 574 22.86 -26.94 -131.64
N ASP A 575 23.89 -26.43 -130.96
CA ASP A 575 25.13 -25.97 -131.58
C ASP A 575 25.88 -27.13 -132.27
N GLN A 576 25.91 -28.31 -131.64
CA GLN A 576 26.50 -29.53 -132.23
C GLN A 576 25.73 -30.03 -133.45
N ALA A 577 24.40 -30.01 -133.42
CA ALA A 577 23.57 -30.42 -134.55
C ALA A 577 23.80 -29.51 -135.78
N LYS A 578 23.87 -28.19 -135.56
CA LYS A 578 24.20 -27.20 -136.59
C LYS A 578 25.58 -27.44 -137.20
N HIS A 579 26.59 -27.67 -136.35
CA HIS A 579 27.96 -27.90 -136.79
C HIS A 579 28.10 -29.18 -137.66
N LYS A 580 27.46 -30.29 -137.26
CA LYS A 580 27.48 -31.55 -138.04
C LYS A 580 26.83 -31.38 -139.41
N ARG A 581 25.72 -30.65 -139.50
CA ARG A 581 25.05 -30.33 -140.76
C ARG A 581 25.93 -29.50 -141.69
N GLU A 582 26.62 -28.48 -141.16
CA GLU A 582 27.53 -27.63 -141.95
C GLU A 582 28.74 -28.42 -142.49
N GLN A 583 29.30 -29.33 -141.70
CA GLN A 583 30.39 -30.21 -142.15
C GLN A 583 29.96 -31.15 -143.27
N ALA A 584 28.75 -31.74 -143.18
CA ALA A 584 28.20 -32.61 -144.22
C ALA A 584 27.98 -31.84 -145.54
N ASN A 585 27.46 -30.61 -145.48
CA ASN A 585 27.28 -29.75 -146.66
C ASN A 585 28.61 -29.43 -147.37
N ASN A 586 29.65 -29.14 -146.60
CA ASN A 586 30.99 -28.86 -147.12
C ASN A 586 31.65 -30.11 -147.74
N HIS A 587 31.31 -31.31 -147.26
CA HIS A 587 31.77 -32.56 -147.87
C HIS A 587 31.04 -32.88 -149.18
N ILE A 588 29.73 -32.66 -149.23
CA ILE A 588 28.94 -32.81 -150.46
C ILE A 588 29.47 -31.85 -151.54
N SER A 589 29.76 -30.58 -151.18
CA SER A 589 30.27 -29.61 -152.17
C SER A 589 31.65 -30.01 -152.72
N LYS A 590 32.57 -30.49 -151.87
CA LYS A 590 33.87 -31.03 -152.30
C LYS A 590 33.73 -32.26 -153.19
N LEU A 591 32.87 -33.21 -152.82
CA LEU A 591 32.64 -34.42 -153.62
C LEU A 591 32.04 -34.10 -154.99
N LYS A 592 31.12 -33.12 -155.09
CA LYS A 592 30.61 -32.64 -156.39
C LYS A 592 31.71 -32.06 -157.26
N ALA A 593 32.58 -31.23 -156.68
CA ALA A 593 33.70 -30.61 -157.39
C ALA A 593 34.73 -31.65 -157.88
N ASP A 594 35.03 -32.68 -157.08
CA ASP A 594 35.94 -33.75 -157.47
C ASP A 594 35.37 -34.64 -158.60
N LEU A 595 34.05 -34.85 -158.61
CA LEU A 595 33.37 -35.66 -159.61
C LEU A 595 33.36 -34.98 -160.99
N GLU A 596 33.18 -33.66 -161.02
CA GLU A 596 33.32 -32.82 -162.22
C GLU A 596 34.73 -32.94 -162.80
N LYS A 597 35.77 -32.75 -161.97
CA LYS A 597 37.17 -32.85 -162.42
C LYS A 597 37.53 -34.24 -162.97
N LEU A 598 36.98 -35.30 -162.39
CA LEU A 598 37.20 -36.66 -162.87
C LEU A 598 36.46 -36.93 -164.19
N LYS A 599 35.28 -36.34 -164.40
CA LYS A 599 34.55 -36.41 -165.68
C LYS A 599 35.27 -35.65 -166.80
N GLU A 600 35.86 -34.50 -166.50
CA GLU A 600 36.68 -33.73 -167.45
C GLU A 600 37.97 -34.49 -167.84
N ALA A 601 38.62 -35.17 -166.90
CA ALA A 601 39.80 -35.99 -167.17
C ALA A 601 39.50 -37.23 -168.04
N ALA A 602 38.33 -37.85 -167.88
CA ALA A 602 37.91 -39.01 -168.67
C ALA A 602 37.59 -38.68 -170.14
N ALA A 603 37.39 -37.41 -170.49
CA ALA A 603 37.12 -36.98 -171.87
C ALA A 603 38.38 -36.93 -172.76
N ASN A 604 39.59 -36.88 -172.16
CA ASN A 604 40.85 -36.67 -172.89
C ASN A 604 41.69 -37.94 -173.13
N GLU A 605 41.34 -39.08 -172.53
CA GLU A 605 42.00 -40.40 -172.76
C GLU A 605 40.96 -41.54 -172.83
N PRO A 606 40.47 -41.90 -174.03
CA PRO A 606 39.35 -42.83 -174.17
C PRO A 606 39.66 -44.32 -173.90
N ASP A 607 40.90 -44.70 -173.59
CA ASP A 607 41.31 -46.11 -173.36
C ASP A 607 41.86 -46.41 -171.95
N ASN A 608 41.56 -45.56 -170.95
CA ASN A 608 42.08 -45.71 -169.57
C ASN A 608 41.03 -46.27 -168.58
N SER A 609 41.03 -47.59 -168.41
CA SER A 609 40.16 -48.37 -167.51
C SER A 609 40.17 -47.95 -166.03
N GLN A 610 41.12 -47.15 -165.55
CA GLN A 610 41.21 -46.75 -164.14
C GLN A 610 40.41 -45.48 -163.79
N LEU A 611 40.00 -44.67 -164.79
CA LEU A 611 39.28 -43.42 -164.59
C LEU A 611 37.77 -43.63 -164.46
N THR A 612 37.19 -44.60 -165.18
CA THR A 612 35.76 -44.93 -165.14
C THR A 612 35.32 -45.54 -163.81
N GLU A 613 36.14 -46.37 -163.19
CA GLU A 613 35.89 -46.97 -161.87
C GLU A 613 35.93 -45.90 -160.74
N LYS A 614 36.79 -44.88 -160.87
CA LYS A 614 36.88 -43.75 -159.93
C LYS A 614 35.66 -42.82 -160.00
N ILE A 615 35.04 -42.66 -161.17
CA ILE A 615 33.81 -41.86 -161.33
C ILE A 615 32.62 -42.57 -160.68
N ALA A 616 32.47 -43.87 -160.90
CA ALA A 616 31.38 -44.66 -160.31
C ALA A 616 31.43 -44.63 -158.77
N THR A 617 32.61 -44.89 -158.19
CA THR A 617 32.81 -44.88 -156.73
C THR A 617 32.57 -43.51 -156.08
N LYS A 618 32.99 -42.40 -156.72
CA LYS A 618 32.71 -41.04 -156.23
C LYS A 618 31.22 -40.66 -156.31
N SER A 619 30.48 -41.16 -157.30
CA SER A 619 29.03 -40.89 -157.44
C SER A 619 28.19 -41.60 -156.39
N GLU A 620 28.55 -42.83 -156.04
CA GLU A 620 27.91 -43.58 -154.97
C GLU A 620 28.17 -42.90 -153.61
N GLN A 621 29.42 -42.44 -153.37
CA GLN A 621 29.78 -41.66 -152.18
C GLN A 621 28.97 -40.35 -152.05
N LEU A 622 28.65 -39.69 -153.16
CA LEU A 622 27.83 -38.48 -153.16
C LEU A 622 26.40 -38.76 -152.68
N SER A 623 25.74 -39.79 -153.24
CA SER A 623 24.35 -40.11 -152.92
C SER A 623 24.16 -40.46 -151.44
N LYS A 624 25.10 -41.22 -150.86
CA LYS A 624 25.11 -41.59 -149.44
C LYS A 624 25.30 -40.38 -148.53
N ARG A 625 26.09 -39.39 -148.96
CA ARG A 625 26.29 -38.15 -148.19
C ARG A 625 25.09 -37.21 -148.25
N GLU A 626 24.34 -37.19 -149.36
CA GLU A 626 23.11 -36.41 -149.47
C GLU A 626 21.98 -36.96 -148.58
N SER A 627 21.87 -38.28 -148.41
CA SER A 627 20.92 -38.87 -147.45
C SER A 627 21.28 -38.54 -145.99
N GLU A 628 22.57 -38.64 -145.63
CA GLU A 628 23.07 -38.26 -144.30
C GLU A 628 22.77 -36.77 -143.96
N PHE A 629 22.86 -35.87 -144.93
CA PHE A 629 22.56 -34.45 -144.73
C PHE A 629 21.09 -34.17 -144.40
N ASN A 630 20.16 -34.88 -145.05
CA ASN A 630 18.73 -34.72 -144.78
C ASN A 630 18.34 -35.22 -143.39
N GLU A 631 18.94 -36.32 -142.92
CA GLU A 631 18.76 -36.81 -141.54
C GLU A 631 19.28 -35.80 -140.50
N LEU A 632 20.46 -35.20 -140.73
CA LEU A 632 21.03 -34.18 -139.84
C LEU A 632 20.16 -32.91 -139.77
N LYS A 633 19.51 -32.52 -140.87
CA LYS A 633 18.59 -31.37 -140.91
C LYS A 633 17.32 -31.60 -140.08
N THR A 634 16.80 -32.83 -140.06
CA THR A 634 15.67 -33.19 -139.19
C THR A 634 16.05 -33.23 -137.71
N GLN A 635 17.27 -33.69 -137.39
CA GLN A 635 17.78 -33.70 -136.02
C GLN A 635 17.92 -32.28 -135.45
N GLU A 636 18.45 -31.32 -136.23
CA GLU A 636 18.59 -29.90 -135.83
C GLU A 636 17.24 -29.29 -135.43
N LYS A 637 16.20 -29.46 -136.24
CA LYS A 637 14.85 -28.93 -135.93
C LYS A 637 14.29 -29.51 -134.63
N SER A 638 14.54 -30.79 -134.35
CA SER A 638 14.09 -31.44 -133.13
C SER A 638 14.81 -30.94 -131.87
N SER A 639 16.11 -30.59 -131.99
CA SER A 639 16.90 -30.02 -130.90
C SER A 639 16.44 -28.60 -130.55
N TYR A 640 16.16 -27.75 -131.55
CA TYR A 640 15.63 -26.40 -131.32
C TYR A 640 14.23 -26.40 -130.71
N ALA A 641 13.35 -27.32 -131.11
CA ALA A 641 12.02 -27.44 -130.50
C ALA A 641 12.08 -27.82 -129.01
N LYS A 642 13.02 -28.70 -128.62
CA LYS A 642 13.28 -29.03 -127.20
C LYS A 642 13.83 -27.82 -126.44
N HIS A 643 14.78 -27.09 -127.01
CA HIS A 643 15.34 -25.88 -126.39
C HIS A 643 14.27 -24.81 -126.13
N ASP A 644 13.42 -24.54 -127.10
CA ASP A 644 12.39 -23.51 -127.03
C ASP A 644 11.31 -23.82 -125.96
N SER A 645 11.03 -25.11 -125.76
CA SER A 645 10.14 -25.57 -124.68
C SER A 645 10.73 -25.34 -123.27
N LEU A 646 12.05 -25.55 -123.12
CA LEU A 646 12.76 -25.31 -121.85
C LEU A 646 12.90 -23.82 -121.55
N VAL A 647 13.13 -22.99 -122.57
CA VAL A 647 13.20 -21.52 -122.43
C VAL A 647 11.89 -20.96 -121.86
N LYS A 648 10.72 -21.42 -122.35
CA LYS A 648 9.40 -20.97 -121.87
C LYS A 648 9.10 -21.31 -120.40
N LEU A 649 9.74 -22.33 -119.84
CA LEU A 649 9.55 -22.76 -118.44
C LEU A 649 10.41 -21.96 -117.44
N THR A 650 11.50 -21.34 -117.91
CA THR A 650 12.47 -20.58 -117.10
C THR A 650 11.86 -19.48 -116.21
N PRO A 651 10.99 -18.56 -116.70
CA PRO A 651 10.48 -17.48 -115.87
C PRO A 651 9.58 -17.97 -114.72
N LYS A 652 8.85 -19.08 -114.91
CA LYS A 652 7.97 -19.64 -113.87
C LYS A 652 8.75 -20.22 -112.69
N ILE A 653 9.86 -20.90 -112.97
CA ILE A 653 10.72 -21.52 -111.96
C ILE A 653 11.52 -20.44 -111.20
N GLU A 654 12.02 -19.41 -111.90
CA GLU A 654 12.73 -18.29 -111.26
C GLU A 654 11.81 -17.43 -110.36
N GLN A 655 10.56 -17.19 -110.78
CA GLN A 655 9.59 -16.47 -109.97
C GLN A 655 9.22 -17.25 -108.69
N SER A 656 8.97 -18.56 -108.81
CA SER A 656 8.71 -19.42 -107.64
C SER A 656 9.88 -19.41 -106.64
N SER A 657 11.14 -19.34 -107.11
CA SER A 657 12.29 -19.26 -106.21
C SER A 657 12.39 -17.90 -105.52
N LYS A 658 12.19 -16.79 -106.25
CA LYS A 658 12.20 -15.43 -105.67
C LYS A 658 11.11 -15.27 -104.61
N ASP A 659 9.92 -15.79 -104.85
CA ASP A 659 8.80 -15.72 -103.90
C ASP A 659 9.10 -16.53 -102.63
N THR A 660 9.73 -17.72 -102.75
CA THR A 660 10.16 -18.51 -101.58
C THR A 660 11.27 -17.83 -100.79
N GLU A 661 12.22 -17.16 -101.45
CA GLU A 661 13.31 -16.44 -100.80
C GLU A 661 12.80 -15.18 -100.08
N SER A 662 11.86 -14.44 -100.67
CA SER A 662 11.25 -13.26 -100.04
C SER A 662 10.49 -13.63 -98.76
N LYS A 663 9.69 -14.71 -98.79
CA LYS A 663 9.00 -15.24 -97.61
C LYS A 663 9.99 -15.70 -96.53
N TRP A 664 11.08 -16.36 -96.92
CA TRP A 664 12.15 -16.77 -96.00
C TRP A 664 12.81 -15.58 -95.28
N GLN A 665 13.13 -14.51 -96.02
CA GLN A 665 13.76 -13.30 -95.47
C GLN A 665 12.83 -12.51 -94.52
N ALA A 666 11.51 -12.67 -94.64
CA ALA A 666 10.55 -12.07 -93.71
C ALA A 666 10.39 -12.90 -92.42
N THR A 667 10.31 -14.23 -92.52
CA THR A 667 10.00 -15.11 -91.39
C THR A 667 11.18 -15.32 -90.43
N VAL A 668 12.42 -15.45 -90.93
CA VAL A 668 13.59 -15.78 -90.09
C VAL A 668 13.95 -14.68 -89.08
N PRO A 669 14.08 -13.39 -89.47
CA PRO A 669 14.41 -12.33 -88.52
C PRO A 669 13.33 -12.12 -87.45
N SER A 670 12.05 -12.32 -87.82
CA SER A 670 10.91 -12.27 -86.89
C SER A 670 10.99 -13.38 -85.84
N TRP A 671 11.29 -14.61 -86.26
CA TRP A 671 11.50 -15.75 -85.36
C TRP A 671 12.71 -15.56 -84.43
N GLU A 672 13.85 -15.06 -84.94
CA GLU A 672 15.05 -14.80 -84.13
C GLU A 672 14.78 -13.72 -83.06
N LYS A 673 14.08 -12.65 -83.43
CA LYS A 673 13.70 -11.58 -82.49
C LYS A 673 12.82 -12.12 -81.36
N LEU A 674 11.79 -12.90 -81.69
CA LEU A 674 10.91 -13.50 -80.68
C LEU A 674 11.65 -14.51 -79.78
N THR A 675 12.58 -15.27 -80.35
CA THR A 675 13.41 -16.24 -79.61
C THR A 675 14.36 -15.54 -78.63
N ASN A 676 14.95 -14.41 -79.02
CA ASN A 676 15.78 -13.59 -78.14
C ASN A 676 14.95 -12.95 -77.01
N SER A 677 13.76 -12.41 -77.32
CA SER A 677 12.84 -11.89 -76.30
C SER A 677 12.40 -12.97 -75.30
N ARG A 678 12.16 -14.21 -75.76
CA ARG A 678 11.89 -15.36 -74.87
C ARG A 678 13.06 -15.62 -73.94
N ARG A 679 14.31 -15.56 -74.42
CA ARG A 679 15.51 -15.78 -73.62
C ARG A 679 15.64 -14.72 -72.51
N GLU A 680 15.46 -13.45 -72.85
CA GLU A 680 15.50 -12.33 -71.90
C GLU A 680 14.45 -12.47 -70.79
N ILE A 681 13.22 -12.85 -71.15
CA ILE A 681 12.14 -13.03 -70.17
C ILE A 681 12.40 -14.25 -69.27
N ASN A 682 12.97 -15.34 -69.80
CA ASN A 682 13.37 -16.50 -69.00
C ASN A 682 14.51 -16.17 -68.01
N GLU A 683 15.44 -15.32 -68.41
CA GLU A 683 16.51 -14.83 -67.52
C GLU A 683 15.93 -13.95 -66.39
N ALA A 684 15.00 -13.05 -66.73
CA ALA A 684 14.27 -12.25 -65.76
C ALA A 684 13.42 -13.11 -64.80
N LEU A 685 12.77 -14.17 -65.30
CA LEU A 685 12.07 -15.16 -64.47
C LEU A 685 13.01 -15.84 -63.48
N LYS A 686 14.18 -16.29 -63.93
CA LYS A 686 15.18 -16.93 -63.06
C LYS A 686 15.62 -15.99 -61.94
N GLN A 687 15.87 -14.71 -62.25
CA GLN A 687 16.23 -13.68 -61.26
C GLN A 687 15.08 -13.37 -60.29
N ALA A 688 13.84 -13.30 -60.79
CA ALA A 688 12.65 -13.06 -59.97
C ALA A 688 12.38 -14.24 -59.00
N HIS A 689 12.51 -15.47 -59.46
CA HIS A 689 12.40 -16.68 -58.61
C HIS A 689 13.49 -16.72 -57.54
N ALA A 690 14.74 -16.38 -57.88
CA ALA A 690 15.83 -16.29 -56.91
C ALA A 690 15.56 -15.21 -55.83
N SER A 691 15.07 -14.05 -56.26
CA SER A 691 14.69 -12.94 -55.37
C SER A 691 13.48 -13.27 -54.48
N LEU A 692 12.52 -14.06 -55.00
CA LEU A 692 11.38 -14.55 -54.24
C LEU A 692 11.84 -15.53 -53.14
N LYS A 693 12.75 -16.45 -53.47
CA LYS A 693 13.29 -17.42 -52.51
C LYS A 693 14.01 -16.71 -51.36
N THR A 694 14.88 -15.75 -51.68
CA THR A 694 15.62 -14.99 -50.64
C THR A 694 14.68 -14.16 -49.77
N THR A 695 13.66 -13.50 -50.35
CA THR A 695 12.65 -12.77 -49.55
C THR A 695 11.81 -13.70 -48.67
N GLN A 696 11.42 -14.89 -49.15
CA GLN A 696 10.73 -15.90 -48.34
C GLN A 696 11.58 -16.41 -47.18
N GLU A 697 12.87 -16.65 -47.41
CA GLU A 697 13.80 -17.07 -46.36
C GLU A 697 13.93 -15.99 -45.27
N ILE A 698 14.07 -14.72 -45.67
CA ILE A 698 14.14 -13.58 -44.72
C ILE A 698 12.87 -13.47 -43.88
N ILE A 699 11.69 -13.58 -44.51
CA ILE A 699 10.40 -13.56 -43.81
C ILE A 699 10.31 -14.72 -42.81
N SER A 700 10.66 -15.94 -43.24
CA SER A 700 10.56 -17.12 -42.37
C SER A 700 11.48 -17.03 -41.15
N LYS A 701 12.71 -16.52 -41.33
CA LYS A 701 13.68 -16.33 -40.23
C LYS A 701 13.19 -15.28 -39.24
N THR A 702 12.72 -14.14 -39.73
CA THR A 702 12.23 -13.04 -38.87
C THR A 702 10.94 -13.40 -38.15
N GLN A 703 10.01 -14.09 -38.83
CA GLN A 703 8.75 -14.53 -38.24
C GLN A 703 8.93 -15.61 -37.17
N LYS A 704 9.97 -16.44 -37.27
CA LYS A 704 10.36 -17.39 -36.21
C LYS A 704 11.00 -16.71 -35.00
N ALA A 705 11.74 -15.61 -35.19
CA ALA A 705 12.41 -14.89 -34.11
C ALA A 705 11.46 -13.96 -33.32
N LEU A 706 10.42 -13.42 -33.98
CA LEU A 706 9.51 -12.43 -33.40
C LEU A 706 8.81 -12.89 -32.09
N PRO A 707 8.26 -14.11 -31.98
CA PRO A 707 7.59 -14.54 -30.75
C PRO A 707 8.54 -14.60 -29.54
N ASN A 708 9.83 -14.92 -29.76
CA ASN A 708 10.81 -14.96 -28.68
C ASN A 708 11.12 -13.55 -28.16
N LEU A 709 11.22 -12.56 -29.06
CA LEU A 709 11.39 -11.15 -28.70
C LEU A 709 10.15 -10.61 -27.97
N GLU A 710 8.94 -10.95 -28.42
CA GLU A 710 7.69 -10.57 -27.74
C GLU A 710 7.59 -11.19 -26.35
N LYS A 711 8.01 -12.44 -26.19
CA LYS A 711 8.08 -13.11 -24.88
C LYS A 711 9.07 -12.41 -23.94
N GLN A 712 10.25 -12.06 -24.42
CA GLN A 712 11.24 -11.31 -23.65
C GLN A 712 10.71 -9.94 -23.23
N LEU A 713 10.03 -9.23 -24.14
CA LEU A 713 9.42 -7.93 -23.85
C LEU A 713 8.38 -8.01 -22.72
N GLU A 714 7.50 -9.02 -22.74
CA GLU A 714 6.49 -9.18 -21.69
C GLU A 714 7.12 -9.62 -20.36
N GLN A 715 8.16 -10.47 -20.39
CA GLN A 715 8.92 -10.81 -19.18
C GLN A 715 9.55 -9.57 -18.54
N THR A 716 10.28 -8.75 -19.32
CA THR A 716 10.89 -7.52 -18.83
C THR A 716 9.85 -6.55 -18.27
N LYS A 717 8.67 -6.45 -18.89
CA LYS A 717 7.55 -5.62 -18.40
C LYS A 717 7.03 -6.09 -17.04
N THR A 718 6.84 -7.40 -16.86
CA THR A 718 6.39 -7.95 -15.57
C THR A 718 7.43 -7.76 -14.45
N GLU A 719 8.72 -7.91 -14.78
CA GLU A 719 9.83 -7.65 -13.85
C GLU A 719 9.89 -6.17 -13.47
N GLN A 720 9.77 -5.27 -14.45
CA GLN A 720 9.72 -3.83 -14.21
C GLN A 720 8.57 -3.45 -13.27
N HIS A 721 7.37 -4.00 -13.49
CA HIS A 721 6.22 -3.73 -12.61
C HIS A 721 6.46 -4.20 -11.16
N LYS A 722 7.11 -5.36 -10.96
CA LYS A 722 7.48 -5.84 -9.63
C LYS A 722 8.47 -4.90 -8.93
N ILE A 723 9.51 -4.45 -9.64
CA ILE A 723 10.53 -3.55 -9.09
C ILE A 723 9.93 -2.17 -8.78
N VAL A 724 9.07 -1.63 -9.64
CA VAL A 724 8.37 -0.36 -9.36
C VAL A 724 7.54 -0.46 -8.09
N LYS A 725 6.78 -1.56 -7.91
CA LYS A 725 6.01 -1.80 -6.68
C LYS A 725 6.89 -1.94 -5.44
N GLU A 726 8.03 -2.62 -5.55
CA GLU A 726 9.01 -2.73 -4.46
C GLU A 726 9.60 -1.36 -4.09
N LEU A 727 9.90 -0.53 -5.08
CA LEU A 727 10.42 0.82 -4.91
C LEU A 727 9.39 1.74 -4.26
N GLU A 728 8.13 1.69 -4.68
CA GLU A 728 7.01 2.41 -4.04
C GLU A 728 6.86 2.01 -2.57
N ASN A 729 6.88 0.71 -2.27
CA ASN A 729 6.82 0.20 -0.90
C ASN A 729 8.02 0.66 -0.05
N THR A 730 9.22 0.69 -0.64
CA THR A 730 10.44 1.12 0.05
C THR A 730 10.43 2.62 0.33
N ARG A 731 9.96 3.44 -0.61
CA ARG A 731 9.76 4.90 -0.42
C ARG A 731 8.68 5.18 0.62
N ALA A 732 7.56 4.47 0.58
CA ALA A 732 6.51 4.59 1.59
C ALA A 732 7.03 4.20 3.00
N LYS A 733 7.88 3.17 3.08
CA LYS A 733 8.55 2.78 4.34
C LYS A 733 9.52 3.88 4.81
N GLN A 734 10.29 4.48 3.92
CA GLN A 734 11.19 5.59 4.24
C GLN A 734 10.41 6.77 4.82
N HIS A 735 9.33 7.21 4.15
CA HIS A 735 8.47 8.30 4.62
C HIS A 735 7.91 8.02 6.01
N LYS A 736 7.35 6.83 6.23
CA LYS A 736 6.81 6.42 7.55
C LYS A 736 7.86 6.40 8.66
N LEU A 737 9.10 6.05 8.35
CA LEU A 737 10.21 6.07 9.31
C LEU A 737 10.70 7.48 9.59
N GLN A 738 10.74 8.37 8.59
CA GLN A 738 11.08 9.78 8.77
C GLN A 738 10.04 10.52 9.61
N GLU A 739 8.74 10.29 9.35
CA GLU A 739 7.65 10.74 10.22
C GLU A 739 7.81 10.22 11.65
N HIS A 740 8.24 8.96 11.81
CA HIS A 740 8.45 8.39 13.13
C HIS A 740 9.65 9.00 13.85
N GLU A 741 10.73 9.30 13.12
CA GLU A 741 11.89 10.00 13.65
C GLU A 741 11.50 11.40 14.12
N ALA A 742 10.79 12.18 13.29
CA ALA A 742 10.29 13.51 13.65
C ALA A 742 9.42 13.46 14.92
N PHE A 743 8.51 12.49 15.00
CA PHE A 743 7.69 12.24 16.19
C PHE A 743 8.50 11.93 17.45
N LEU A 744 9.58 11.16 17.34
CA LEU A 744 10.43 10.84 18.50
C LEU A 744 11.33 12.00 18.90
N VAL A 745 11.78 12.82 17.95
CA VAL A 745 12.52 14.06 18.23
C VAL A 745 11.64 15.03 19.01
N SER A 746 10.40 15.26 18.57
CA SER A 746 9.45 16.12 19.31
C SER A 746 9.09 15.52 20.68
N ALA A 747 8.98 14.19 20.78
CA ALA A 747 8.79 13.50 22.07
C ALA A 747 9.98 13.64 23.03
N SER A 748 11.22 13.67 22.51
CA SER A 748 12.42 13.93 23.32
C SER A 748 12.38 15.34 23.90
N ILE A 749 12.08 16.34 23.06
CA ILE A 749 11.95 17.74 23.49
C ILE A 749 10.81 17.87 24.52
N ASN A 750 9.68 17.19 24.32
CA ASN A 750 8.59 17.17 25.30
C ASN A 750 9.02 16.58 26.65
N THR A 751 9.85 15.54 26.63
CA THR A 751 10.35 14.88 27.83
C THR A 751 11.21 15.86 28.64
N ASP A 752 12.13 16.57 27.99
CA ASP A 752 12.97 17.58 28.63
C ASP A 752 12.13 18.77 29.12
N ARG A 753 11.13 19.19 28.33
CA ARG A 753 10.16 20.21 28.74
C ARG A 753 9.41 19.82 30.02
N LEU A 754 8.92 18.58 30.11
CA LEU A 754 8.21 18.08 31.29
C LEU A 754 9.13 17.96 32.51
N ARG A 755 10.39 17.54 32.33
CA ARG A 755 11.40 17.54 33.39
C ARG A 755 11.69 18.95 33.90
N ALA A 756 11.89 19.92 33.00
CA ALA A 756 12.11 21.32 33.35
C ALA A 756 10.90 21.91 34.08
N LYS A 757 9.68 21.55 33.65
CA LYS A 757 8.44 21.94 34.33
C LYS A 757 8.36 21.39 35.75
N ASN A 758 8.58 20.10 35.93
CA ASN A 758 8.55 19.47 37.25
C ASN A 758 9.63 20.07 38.18
N LEU A 759 10.82 20.33 37.65
CA LEU A 759 11.89 21.01 38.40
C LEU A 759 11.47 22.42 38.82
N LEU A 760 10.83 23.18 37.95
CA LEU A 760 10.31 24.51 38.27
C LEU A 760 9.23 24.44 39.36
N GLU A 761 8.30 23.48 39.28
CA GLU A 761 7.27 23.25 40.29
C GLU A 761 7.89 22.87 41.65
N ASP A 762 8.90 22.00 41.67
CA ASP A 762 9.62 21.61 42.89
C ASP A 762 10.40 22.79 43.52
N LEU A 763 11.10 23.58 42.70
CA LEU A 763 11.85 24.75 43.17
C LEU A 763 10.92 25.83 43.70
N THR A 764 9.81 26.10 43.00
CA THR A 764 8.81 27.08 43.46
C THR A 764 8.12 26.61 44.75
N ALA A 765 7.82 25.32 44.90
CA ALA A 765 7.30 24.77 46.14
C ALA A 765 8.29 24.93 47.31
N LYS A 766 9.59 24.66 47.08
CA LYS A 766 10.66 24.88 48.09
C LYS A 766 10.81 26.36 48.44
N GLN A 767 10.75 27.25 47.45
CA GLN A 767 10.79 28.70 47.68
C GLN A 767 9.62 29.16 48.56
N ILE A 768 8.39 28.71 48.26
CA ILE A 768 7.20 29.00 49.07
C ILE A 768 7.37 28.45 50.49
N GLY A 769 7.94 27.25 50.65
CA GLY A 769 8.28 26.66 51.95
C GLY A 769 9.21 27.56 52.77
N LEU A 770 10.33 27.98 52.18
CA LEU A 770 11.30 28.88 52.83
C LEU A 770 10.69 30.25 53.17
N MET A 771 9.83 30.80 52.30
CA MET A 771 9.12 32.05 52.58
C MET A 771 8.15 31.91 53.75
N ASN A 772 7.48 30.76 53.88
CA ASN A 772 6.61 30.48 55.02
C ASN A 772 7.43 30.34 56.32
N GLU A 773 8.55 29.60 56.29
CA GLU A 773 9.47 29.47 57.42
C GLU A 773 10.04 30.84 57.86
N PHE A 774 10.44 31.68 56.90
CA PHE A 774 10.86 33.06 57.17
C PHE A 774 9.73 33.89 57.81
N SER A 775 8.49 33.72 57.34
CA SER A 775 7.32 34.42 57.91
C SER A 775 6.99 33.94 59.33
N GLU A 776 7.13 32.65 59.61
CA GLU A 776 6.93 32.09 60.96
C GLU A 776 8.04 32.53 61.91
N PHE A 777 9.30 32.44 61.50
CA PHE A 777 10.45 32.79 62.33
C PHE A 777 10.51 34.28 62.66
N SER A 778 10.19 35.15 61.69
CA SER A 778 10.14 36.61 61.89
C SER A 778 9.05 37.08 62.86
N LYS A 779 8.02 36.26 63.09
CA LYS A 779 6.92 36.55 64.04
C LYS A 779 7.16 35.96 65.44
N SER A 780 8.26 35.24 65.67
CA SER A 780 8.59 34.65 66.97
C SER A 780 8.98 35.72 68.01
N LYS A 781 8.82 35.41 69.32
CA LYS A 781 9.03 36.39 70.43
C LYS A 781 10.46 36.92 70.56
N GLN A 782 11.46 36.18 70.06
CA GLN A 782 12.88 36.59 69.99
C GLN A 782 13.52 36.00 68.73
N PRO A 783 13.41 36.65 67.56
CA PRO A 783 14.01 36.15 66.34
C PRO A 783 15.51 36.41 66.34
N ASP A 784 16.31 35.38 66.09
CA ASP A 784 17.74 35.52 65.87
C ASP A 784 18.02 36.19 64.50
N THR A 785 18.75 37.31 64.52
CA THR A 785 19.02 38.12 63.33
C THR A 785 19.95 37.41 62.35
N GLN A 786 20.87 36.55 62.83
CA GLN A 786 21.71 35.73 61.96
C GLN A 786 20.86 34.71 61.18
N THR A 787 19.94 34.03 61.86
CA THR A 787 19.04 33.05 61.23
C THR A 787 18.06 33.69 60.23
N LEU A 788 17.57 34.90 60.50
CA LEU A 788 16.75 35.63 59.51
C LEU A 788 17.55 36.02 58.26
N PHE A 789 18.81 36.43 58.42
CA PHE A 789 19.67 36.80 57.30
C PHE A 789 20.02 35.59 56.43
N THR A 790 20.30 34.43 57.04
CA THR A 790 20.57 33.18 56.31
C THR A 790 19.34 32.70 55.54
N LEU A 791 18.16 32.70 56.15
CA LEU A 791 16.90 32.34 55.48
C LEU A 791 16.59 33.30 54.32
N ARG A 792 16.80 34.61 54.51
CA ARG A 792 16.60 35.59 53.43
C ARG A 792 17.52 35.33 52.24
N LYS A 793 18.81 35.08 52.51
CA LYS A 793 19.79 34.74 51.48
C LYS A 793 19.37 33.47 50.72
N GLN A 794 18.92 32.43 51.44
CA GLN A 794 18.43 31.20 50.82
C GLN A 794 17.20 31.43 49.94
N ILE A 795 16.27 32.31 50.33
CA ILE A 795 15.12 32.70 49.51
C ILE A 795 15.57 33.39 48.22
N ASP A 796 16.51 34.33 48.31
CA ASP A 796 17.00 35.09 47.15
C ASP A 796 17.80 34.17 46.19
N ASP A 797 18.63 33.25 46.71
CA ASP A 797 19.33 32.23 45.93
C ASP A 797 18.36 31.25 45.25
N MET A 798 17.28 30.87 45.94
CA MET A 798 16.23 30.01 45.39
C MET A 798 15.40 30.73 44.32
N ALA A 799 15.15 32.04 44.49
CA ALA A 799 14.45 32.85 43.50
C ALA A 799 15.22 32.92 42.18
N LEU A 800 16.55 33.09 42.24
CA LEU A 800 17.41 33.05 41.06
C LEU A 800 17.38 31.66 40.38
N SER A 801 17.36 30.59 41.17
CA SER A 801 17.26 29.22 40.66
C SER A 801 15.91 28.97 39.98
N CYS A 802 14.81 29.47 40.54
CA CYS A 802 13.47 29.43 39.92
C CYS A 802 13.43 30.22 38.61
N GLN A 803 14.08 31.39 38.55
CA GLN A 803 14.15 32.19 37.33
C GLN A 803 14.87 31.43 36.21
N ARG A 804 16.04 30.84 36.51
CA ARG A 804 16.79 30.04 35.52
C ARG A 804 15.98 28.85 35.02
N ALA A 805 15.33 28.11 35.91
CA ALA A 805 14.47 26.98 35.55
C ALA A 805 13.27 27.42 34.69
N ARG A 806 12.71 28.61 34.96
CA ARG A 806 11.61 29.19 34.16
C ARG A 806 12.05 29.58 32.76
N GLU A 807 13.23 30.20 32.62
CA GLU A 807 13.81 30.55 31.32
C GLU A 807 14.08 29.30 30.48
N GLU A 808 14.64 28.26 31.10
CA GLU A 808 14.86 26.95 30.46
C GLU A 808 13.54 26.29 30.02
N TYR A 809 12.52 26.26 30.88
CA TYR A 809 11.21 25.74 30.54
C TYR A 809 10.57 26.50 29.36
N LEU A 810 10.60 27.84 29.37
CA LEU A 810 10.02 28.66 28.30
C LEU A 810 10.72 28.42 26.96
N LYS A 811 12.05 28.23 26.98
CA LYS A 811 12.83 27.89 25.79
C LYS A 811 12.39 26.53 25.22
N LEU A 812 12.33 25.50 26.06
CA LEU A 812 11.92 24.15 25.66
C LEU A 812 10.45 24.10 25.19
N ASP A 813 9.57 24.90 25.79
CA ASP A 813 8.16 24.99 25.38
C ASP A 813 8.02 25.61 23.98
N GLN A 814 8.78 26.66 23.67
CA GLN A 814 8.84 27.24 22.32
C GLN A 814 9.40 26.25 21.30
N GLU A 815 10.50 25.56 21.64
CA GLU A 815 11.09 24.53 20.78
C GLU A 815 10.10 23.40 20.49
N TYR A 816 9.40 22.90 21.51
CA TYR A 816 8.40 21.85 21.35
C TYR A 816 7.25 22.26 20.41
N PHE A 817 6.61 23.41 20.63
CA PHE A 817 5.52 23.87 19.75
C PHE A 817 5.98 24.20 18.33
N SER A 818 7.24 24.60 18.15
CA SER A 818 7.82 24.73 16.81
C SER A 818 8.02 23.37 16.13
N SER A 819 8.41 22.34 16.89
CA SER A 819 8.60 20.98 16.38
C SER A 819 7.31 20.27 15.99
N LEU A 820 6.16 20.69 16.54
CA LEU A 820 4.84 20.15 16.17
C LEU A 820 4.27 20.74 14.87
N LYS A 821 4.76 21.92 14.46
CA LYS A 821 4.31 22.59 13.22
C LYS A 821 5.03 22.07 11.98
N ASN A 822 6.22 21.50 12.17
CA ASN A 822 7.07 20.92 11.13
C ASN A 822 6.80 19.42 11.03
#